data_AF-A0A8C9DNY6-F1
#
_entry.id   AF-A0A8C9DNY6-F1
#
_cell.length_a   1.000
_cell.length_b   1.000
_cell.length_c   1.000
_cell.angle_alpha   90.00
_cell.angle_beta   90.00
_cell.angle_gamma   90.00
#
_symmetry.space_group_name_H-M   'P 1'
#
loop_
_entity.id
_entity.type
_entity.pdbx_description
1 polymer ?
#
loop_
_entity_poly.entity_id
_entity_poly.type
_entity_poly.pdbx_seq_one_letter_code
_entity_poly.pdbx_strand_id
1 'polypeptide(L)'
;ILQEASYHQDGCLQSPARPDPAWMDRGHPPLAPGQRPASPLSGPSAPGTQTSVGPVLRKCVRGPVKGDAGIPFEEILEKAKAGDPKAQTEVGKHYLQLASDADEELNNCTAVDWLIMAAKQGRREAVKLLRRCLADRKGITSENEQEVRQLSSETDLERAVRKAALVMYWKLNPKKKKQVAVAELLENVGQVNEHDGGAQPGPVPKSLQKQRRMLERLVSSESKNYIALDDFVEITKKYAKGIIPTNLFLQDDDDDDELAGKNPEDLPLRLRVVKYPLHAIMEIKEYLIDVASRAGMHWLSTIVPTHHINALIFFFIISNLTIDFFAFFIPLVVFYLSFISMVICTLKVFQDSKAWENFRTLTDLLLRFEPNLDVEQAEVNFGWNHLEPYAHFLLSVFFVIFSFPLASKDCIPCSEVAVIATFFTVTSYLSLSTHAEPYTRRALVTEVAAGLLSLLPSVPLDGHYLKVLGQTFLTVPVGHLVVLNISIPCLLYVYLLYLFFRMAQLRNFKGTYCYLVPYLVCFMWCELSVVILLESTGLGLVRASIGYFLFLFALPILVAGLTLVGMLQFARWFVSLELTKIAVTMAVCSVPLLVRWWTKANFSVVGMVKSLTRSSVVKLILVWLTAIVLFCWFYVYRSEGMKVYNSTLTWQQYGALCGPRAWKETNMARTQILCSHLEGHRVTWTGRFKYVRVTEIDNSAESAINMLPFFIGDWMRCLYGEAYPACSPGNTSTAEEELCRLKLLAKHPCHIKRFDRYKFEITVGVPYSSAANSSRSREEDDVTKDIVLRASSEFKSVLLNLRQGSLIEFSTILEGRLGSKWPVFELKAISCLNCMAQLSPAKRHVKIEHDWRSTVHGAVKFAFDFFFFPFLSAV
;
A
#
# COMPACT_ATOMS: atom_id res chain seq x y z
N ILE A 1 20.74 30.57 47.90
CA ILE A 1 21.98 30.74 47.09
C ILE A 1 21.47 31.10 45.69
N LEU A 2 21.26 32.37 45.33
CA LEU A 2 22.20 33.50 45.24
C LEU A 2 23.30 33.23 44.18
N GLN A 3 23.55 34.08 43.17
CA GLN A 3 22.96 35.41 42.87
C GLN A 3 23.09 35.78 41.37
N GLU A 4 22.58 36.96 41.04
CA GLU A 4 22.68 37.85 39.86
C GLU A 4 23.98 37.78 38.99
N ALA A 5 24.03 38.29 37.75
CA ALA A 5 23.53 39.62 37.32
C ALA A 5 23.14 39.80 35.84
N SER A 6 22.73 41.04 35.52
CA SER A 6 22.11 41.54 34.27
C SER A 6 22.66 42.95 33.92
N TYR A 7 22.01 43.68 32.99
CA TYR A 7 22.27 45.05 32.47
C TYR A 7 23.35 45.13 31.36
N HIS A 8 23.03 45.53 30.10
CA HIS A 8 22.59 46.85 29.53
C HIS A 8 23.79 47.77 29.18
N GLN A 9 23.80 48.66 28.17
CA GLN A 9 22.88 49.13 27.09
C GLN A 9 23.78 49.74 25.97
N ASP A 10 23.40 50.15 24.75
CA ASP A 10 22.17 50.24 23.93
C ASP A 10 22.60 50.16 22.42
N GLY A 11 21.88 50.47 21.33
CA GLY A 11 20.50 50.97 21.11
C GLY A 11 20.23 51.30 19.61
N CYS A 12 19.14 52.04 19.33
CA CYS A 12 18.74 52.64 18.04
C CYS A 12 18.09 51.79 16.91
N LEU A 13 16.75 51.68 17.01
CA LEU A 13 15.74 52.15 16.01
C LEU A 13 15.36 51.36 14.72
N GLN A 14 14.03 51.32 14.53
CA GLN A 14 13.23 51.38 13.29
C GLN A 14 13.07 50.16 12.35
N SER A 15 11.94 49.47 12.57
CA SER A 15 10.96 49.06 11.53
C SER A 15 10.04 50.26 11.16
N PRO A 16 9.21 50.28 10.07
CA PRO A 16 8.48 49.11 9.52
C PRO A 16 8.17 49.06 7.99
N ALA A 17 7.43 48.01 7.60
CA ALA A 17 6.50 47.87 6.45
C ALA A 17 7.03 47.59 5.02
N ARG A 18 6.20 46.86 4.24
CA ARG A 18 6.31 46.60 2.78
C ARG A 18 5.48 47.64 2.00
N PRO A 19 5.70 47.90 0.70
CA PRO A 19 5.24 46.99 -0.38
C PRO A 19 6.19 46.86 -1.62
N ASP A 20 5.87 45.93 -2.52
CA ASP A 20 6.41 45.78 -3.89
C ASP A 20 6.01 46.99 -4.78
N PRO A 21 6.73 47.39 -5.88
CA PRO A 21 6.86 46.56 -7.09
C PRO A 21 8.06 46.80 -8.07
N ALA A 22 8.10 45.95 -9.13
CA ALA A 22 8.45 46.26 -10.55
C ALA A 22 9.87 46.63 -11.08
N TRP A 23 10.41 45.69 -11.89
CA TRP A 23 11.02 45.83 -13.25
C TRP A 23 12.30 46.66 -13.58
N MET A 24 13.15 46.05 -14.43
CA MET A 24 14.20 46.64 -15.32
C MET A 24 15.44 47.24 -14.60
N ASP A 25 16.62 47.39 -15.22
CA ASP A 25 17.09 47.30 -16.64
C ASP A 25 18.58 46.79 -16.64
N ARG A 26 19.40 46.59 -17.70
CA ARG A 26 19.37 46.83 -19.16
C ARG A 26 20.40 45.92 -19.88
N GLY A 27 20.19 45.61 -21.17
CA GLY A 27 21.22 44.98 -22.04
C GLY A 27 20.82 44.90 -23.52
N HIS A 28 21.41 45.75 -24.38
CA HIS A 28 20.96 46.04 -25.77
C HIS A 28 22.08 46.80 -26.54
N PRO A 29 22.01 47.06 -27.87
CA PRO A 29 21.19 46.52 -29.00
C PRO A 29 22.14 46.13 -30.20
N PRO A 30 21.98 46.42 -31.53
CA PRO A 30 20.82 46.76 -32.41
C PRO A 30 20.73 46.11 -33.85
N LEU A 31 19.48 45.92 -34.33
CA LEU A 31 18.87 46.17 -35.69
C LEU A 31 19.48 45.65 -37.05
N ALA A 32 18.65 45.76 -38.12
CA ALA A 32 18.76 45.23 -39.51
C ALA A 32 18.54 46.38 -40.58
N PRO A 33 18.16 46.22 -41.89
CA PRO A 33 17.91 45.06 -42.80
C PRO A 33 18.49 45.18 -44.26
N GLY A 34 18.18 44.25 -45.21
CA GLY A 34 18.64 44.28 -46.63
C GLY A 34 17.90 43.32 -47.62
N GLN A 35 18.20 43.34 -48.95
CA GLN A 35 17.42 42.68 -50.05
C GLN A 35 18.18 41.67 -50.97
N ARG A 36 17.40 40.96 -51.82
CA ARG A 36 17.64 39.94 -52.91
C ARG A 36 18.79 40.24 -53.94
N PRO A 37 19.15 39.37 -54.96
CA PRO A 37 18.55 38.10 -55.49
C PRO A 37 19.54 36.96 -55.95
N ALA A 38 18.98 35.91 -56.63
CA ALA A 38 19.56 35.07 -57.72
C ALA A 38 20.29 33.71 -57.43
N SER A 39 20.43 32.90 -58.51
CA SER A 39 20.94 31.51 -58.65
C SER A 39 21.92 31.45 -59.88
N PRO A 40 22.42 30.32 -60.49
CA PRO A 40 22.02 28.88 -60.46
C PRO A 40 23.18 27.82 -60.58
N LEU A 41 22.85 26.56 -60.97
CA LEU A 41 23.71 25.42 -61.45
C LEU A 41 24.55 24.66 -60.39
N SER A 42 24.88 23.35 -60.50
CA SER A 42 24.49 22.24 -61.43
C SER A 42 24.63 20.84 -60.75
N GLY A 43 24.10 19.76 -61.35
CA GLY A 43 24.20 18.35 -60.88
C GLY A 43 25.34 17.55 -61.55
N PRO A 44 25.28 16.20 -61.75
CA PRO A 44 24.14 15.27 -61.54
C PRO A 44 24.49 13.85 -60.94
N SER A 45 23.47 13.05 -60.58
CA SER A 45 23.30 11.60 -60.92
C SER A 45 22.17 10.92 -60.11
N ALA A 46 21.63 9.80 -60.63
CA ALA A 46 20.52 8.97 -60.13
C ALA A 46 20.83 7.47 -60.45
N PRO A 47 20.01 6.41 -60.17
CA PRO A 47 18.62 6.32 -59.69
C PRO A 47 18.42 5.37 -58.45
N GLY A 48 17.21 5.15 -57.89
CA GLY A 48 15.91 5.83 -58.07
C GLY A 48 14.68 4.99 -57.65
N THR A 49 13.50 5.53 -57.97
CA THR A 49 12.14 4.91 -58.00
C THR A 49 11.32 4.76 -56.69
N GLN A 50 10.08 5.28 -56.77
CA GLN A 50 8.86 5.04 -55.96
C GLN A 50 8.73 5.57 -54.52
N THR A 51 7.55 6.04 -54.05
CA THR A 51 6.46 6.83 -54.68
C THR A 51 5.72 7.56 -53.54
N SER A 52 5.84 8.88 -53.41
CA SER A 52 5.09 9.65 -52.39
C SER A 52 4.48 10.92 -52.99
N VAL A 53 3.18 10.90 -53.27
CA VAL A 53 2.44 12.05 -53.83
C VAL A 53 1.89 12.92 -52.71
N GLY A 54 2.51 14.09 -52.51
CA GLY A 54 1.98 15.15 -51.66
C GLY A 54 0.76 15.85 -52.28
N PRO A 55 -0.01 16.64 -51.50
CA PRO A 55 -1.27 17.22 -51.94
C PRO A 55 -1.07 18.31 -53.01
N VAL A 56 -1.63 18.08 -54.20
CA VAL A 56 -1.67 19.10 -55.28
C VAL A 56 -2.73 20.15 -54.95
N LEU A 57 -2.30 21.42 -54.92
CA LEU A 57 -3.17 22.60 -54.76
C LEU A 57 -4.08 22.76 -56.00
N ARG A 58 -5.23 22.10 -56.01
CA ARG A 58 -6.21 22.21 -57.09
C ARG A 58 -6.91 23.57 -57.03
N LYS A 59 -6.50 24.51 -57.90
CA LYS A 59 -7.32 25.67 -58.26
C LYS A 59 -8.67 25.17 -58.77
N CYS A 60 -9.77 25.51 -58.09
CA CYS A 60 -11.10 25.34 -58.66
C CYS A 60 -11.28 26.34 -59.81
N VAL A 61 -11.10 25.84 -61.04
CA VAL A 61 -11.59 26.52 -62.24
C VAL A 61 -13.10 26.69 -62.10
N ARG A 62 -13.60 27.90 -62.35
CA ARG A 62 -15.05 28.20 -62.32
C ARG A 62 -15.71 27.57 -63.54
N GLY A 63 -16.02 26.28 -63.46
CA GLY A 63 -16.86 25.58 -64.42
C GLY A 63 -18.29 26.15 -64.44
N PRO A 64 -19.06 25.91 -65.52
CA PRO A 64 -20.39 26.48 -65.68
C PRO A 64 -21.36 25.92 -64.64
N VAL A 65 -22.31 26.76 -64.21
CA VAL A 65 -23.41 26.36 -63.34
C VAL A 65 -24.31 25.38 -64.10
N LYS A 66 -24.15 24.09 -63.83
CA LYS A 66 -25.29 23.17 -63.92
C LYS A 66 -26.16 23.46 -62.71
N GLY A 67 -27.38 23.94 -62.95
CA GLY A 67 -28.35 24.13 -61.89
C GLY A 67 -28.76 22.80 -61.30
N ASP A 68 -28.34 22.52 -60.07
CA ASP A 68 -29.23 21.82 -59.14
C ASP A 68 -30.52 22.64 -59.05
N ALA A 69 -31.66 21.97 -59.04
CA ALA A 69 -32.94 22.63 -58.75
C ALA A 69 -32.91 23.03 -57.26
N GLY A 70 -32.47 24.27 -57.00
CA GLY A 70 -32.25 24.77 -55.65
C GLY A 70 -33.53 24.69 -54.82
N ILE A 71 -33.52 23.82 -53.81
CA ILE A 71 -34.55 23.76 -52.77
C ILE A 71 -34.69 25.20 -52.23
N PRO A 72 -35.87 25.84 -52.34
CA PRO A 72 -36.02 27.23 -51.96
C PRO A 72 -35.69 27.41 -50.48
N PHE A 73 -35.10 28.55 -50.11
CA PHE A 73 -34.65 28.80 -48.74
C PHE A 73 -35.78 28.57 -47.71
N GLU A 74 -37.03 28.90 -48.06
CA GLU A 74 -38.19 28.67 -47.19
C GLU A 74 -38.44 27.16 -46.92
N GLU A 75 -38.21 26.27 -47.89
CA GLU A 75 -38.32 24.82 -47.67
C GLU A 75 -37.15 24.27 -46.84
N ILE A 76 -35.97 24.90 -46.91
CA ILE A 76 -34.85 24.60 -46.00
C ILE A 76 -35.17 25.12 -44.59
N LEU A 77 -35.77 26.31 -44.48
CA LEU A 77 -36.16 26.93 -43.21
C LEU A 77 -37.29 26.13 -42.52
N GLU A 78 -38.29 25.66 -43.26
CA GLU A 78 -39.31 24.74 -42.76
C GLU A 78 -38.72 23.39 -42.30
N LYS A 79 -37.74 22.83 -43.02
CA LYS A 79 -37.02 21.64 -42.56
C LYS A 79 -36.19 21.92 -41.30
N ALA A 80 -35.62 23.11 -41.15
CA ALA A 80 -34.88 23.53 -39.96
C ALA A 80 -35.79 23.74 -38.75
N LYS A 81 -36.96 24.38 -38.94
CA LYS A 81 -38.07 24.52 -37.97
C LYS A 81 -38.61 23.14 -37.55
N ALA A 82 -38.76 22.21 -38.50
CA ALA A 82 -39.16 20.82 -38.25
C ALA A 82 -38.07 19.96 -37.57
N GLY A 83 -36.85 20.49 -37.43
CA GLY A 83 -35.78 19.89 -36.63
C GLY A 83 -34.67 19.17 -37.39
N ASP A 84 -34.60 19.21 -38.73
CA ASP A 84 -33.49 18.57 -39.46
C ASP A 84 -32.14 19.25 -39.15
N PRO A 85 -31.16 18.56 -38.52
CA PRO A 85 -29.86 19.15 -38.19
C PRO A 85 -29.02 19.50 -39.42
N LYS A 86 -29.30 18.91 -40.59
CA LYS A 86 -28.68 19.34 -41.85
C LYS A 86 -29.25 20.71 -42.25
N ALA A 87 -30.57 20.84 -42.39
CA ALA A 87 -31.22 22.11 -42.67
C ALA A 87 -30.86 23.22 -41.66
N GLN A 88 -30.87 22.94 -40.36
CA GLN A 88 -30.43 23.91 -39.32
C GLN A 88 -28.98 24.39 -39.53
N THR A 89 -28.08 23.52 -40.01
CA THR A 89 -26.70 23.92 -40.34
C THR A 89 -26.64 24.81 -41.58
N GLU A 90 -27.45 24.54 -42.60
CA GLU A 90 -27.47 25.36 -43.83
C GLU A 90 -28.17 26.72 -43.59
N VAL A 91 -29.22 26.78 -42.76
CA VAL A 91 -29.83 28.03 -42.29
C VAL A 91 -28.82 28.84 -41.47
N GLY A 92 -28.10 28.22 -40.54
CA GLY A 92 -27.02 28.88 -39.79
C GLY A 92 -25.93 29.46 -40.69
N LYS A 93 -25.49 28.73 -41.73
CA LYS A 93 -24.56 29.26 -42.75
C LYS A 93 -25.16 30.44 -43.52
N HIS A 94 -26.43 30.37 -43.91
CA HIS A 94 -27.10 31.45 -44.64
C HIS A 94 -27.14 32.74 -43.81
N TYR A 95 -27.43 32.65 -42.51
CA TYR A 95 -27.37 33.80 -41.62
C TYR A 95 -25.92 34.31 -41.38
N LEU A 96 -24.89 33.44 -41.33
CA LEU A 96 -23.48 33.90 -41.32
C LEU A 96 -23.07 34.61 -42.62
N GLN A 97 -23.65 34.22 -43.75
CA GLN A 97 -23.44 34.90 -45.04
C GLN A 97 -24.17 36.24 -45.04
N LEU A 98 -25.46 36.27 -44.67
CA LEU A 98 -26.27 37.48 -44.57
C LEU A 98 -25.66 38.50 -43.60
N ALA A 99 -25.07 38.05 -42.49
CA ALA A 99 -24.32 38.89 -41.54
C ALA A 99 -23.07 39.59 -42.12
N SER A 100 -22.64 39.21 -43.33
CA SER A 100 -21.58 39.90 -44.07
C SER A 100 -22.11 41.02 -44.99
N ASP A 101 -23.42 41.01 -45.28
CA ASP A 101 -24.10 41.91 -46.22
C ASP A 101 -25.06 42.89 -45.51
N ALA A 102 -25.68 42.48 -44.39
CA ALA A 102 -26.62 43.28 -43.59
C ALA A 102 -26.67 42.83 -42.11
N ASP A 103 -27.04 43.76 -41.21
CA ASP A 103 -27.35 43.54 -39.79
C ASP A 103 -26.42 42.55 -39.05
N GLU A 104 -25.11 42.84 -39.06
CA GLU A 104 -24.07 41.91 -38.63
C GLU A 104 -24.32 41.27 -37.25
N GLU A 105 -24.67 42.05 -36.22
CA GLU A 105 -24.88 41.54 -34.87
C GLU A 105 -26.09 40.60 -34.80
N LEU A 106 -27.24 41.03 -35.33
CA LEU A 106 -28.50 40.27 -35.31
C LEU A 106 -28.40 38.97 -36.11
N ASN A 107 -27.81 39.03 -37.31
CA ASN A 107 -27.66 37.87 -38.17
C ASN A 107 -26.59 36.90 -37.64
N ASN A 108 -25.51 37.37 -37.02
CA ASN A 108 -24.56 36.47 -36.35
C ASN A 108 -25.16 35.79 -35.11
N CYS A 109 -25.93 36.49 -34.28
CA CYS A 109 -26.64 35.87 -33.15
C CYS A 109 -27.63 34.81 -33.63
N THR A 110 -28.50 35.17 -34.59
CA THR A 110 -29.46 34.24 -35.22
C THR A 110 -28.76 33.02 -35.82
N ALA A 111 -27.62 33.20 -36.48
CA ALA A 111 -26.81 32.10 -36.99
C ALA A 111 -26.28 31.19 -35.88
N VAL A 112 -25.76 31.75 -34.79
CA VAL A 112 -25.23 30.98 -33.66
C VAL A 112 -26.34 30.15 -33.01
N ASP A 113 -27.56 30.66 -32.86
CA ASP A 113 -28.68 29.90 -32.30
C ASP A 113 -29.08 28.69 -33.17
N TRP A 114 -29.15 28.85 -34.50
CA TRP A 114 -29.35 27.73 -35.43
C TRP A 114 -28.21 26.71 -35.39
N LEU A 115 -26.96 27.18 -35.24
CA LEU A 115 -25.78 26.32 -35.13
C LEU A 115 -25.71 25.60 -33.77
N ILE A 116 -26.19 26.22 -32.68
CA ILE A 116 -26.38 25.57 -31.36
C ILE A 116 -27.39 24.44 -31.48
N MET A 117 -28.55 24.65 -32.11
CA MET A 117 -29.55 23.61 -32.31
C MET A 117 -28.99 22.42 -33.11
N ALA A 118 -28.27 22.68 -34.22
CA ALA A 118 -27.61 21.64 -35.00
C ALA A 118 -26.46 20.94 -34.24
N ALA A 119 -25.71 21.67 -33.40
CA ALA A 119 -24.61 21.12 -32.60
C ALA A 119 -25.12 20.27 -31.41
N LYS A 120 -26.25 20.64 -30.79
CA LYS A 120 -26.96 19.79 -29.82
C LYS A 120 -27.34 18.46 -30.44
N GLN A 121 -27.75 18.42 -31.71
CA GLN A 121 -27.98 17.18 -32.46
C GLN A 121 -26.70 16.44 -32.91
N GLY A 122 -25.52 16.86 -32.45
CA GLY A 122 -24.23 16.21 -32.73
C GLY A 122 -23.64 16.48 -34.12
N ARG A 123 -24.12 17.50 -34.85
CA ARG A 123 -23.69 17.77 -36.23
C ARG A 123 -22.26 18.35 -36.28
N ARG A 124 -21.30 17.55 -36.75
CA ARG A 124 -19.85 17.91 -36.83
C ARG A 124 -19.58 19.25 -37.53
N GLU A 125 -20.29 19.57 -38.61
CA GLU A 125 -20.10 20.83 -39.34
C GLU A 125 -20.63 22.05 -38.57
N ALA A 126 -21.74 21.92 -37.84
CA ALA A 126 -22.22 23.00 -36.98
C ALA A 126 -21.23 23.28 -35.85
N VAL A 127 -20.64 22.24 -35.24
CA VAL A 127 -19.60 22.39 -34.20
C VAL A 127 -18.33 23.07 -34.73
N LYS A 128 -17.92 22.82 -35.99
CA LYS A 128 -16.82 23.56 -36.64
C LYS A 128 -17.16 25.05 -36.79
N LEU A 129 -18.38 25.36 -37.22
CA LEU A 129 -18.84 26.74 -37.40
C LEU A 129 -18.94 27.47 -36.04
N LEU A 130 -19.54 26.86 -35.02
CA LEU A 130 -19.55 27.39 -33.64
C LEU A 130 -18.15 27.66 -33.10
N ARG A 131 -17.19 26.74 -33.32
CA ARG A 131 -15.80 26.95 -32.91
C ARG A 131 -15.15 28.14 -33.61
N ARG A 132 -15.54 28.42 -34.85
CA ARG A 132 -15.13 29.62 -35.58
C ARG A 132 -15.83 30.88 -35.04
N CYS A 133 -17.15 30.88 -34.86
CA CYS A 133 -17.90 31.98 -34.26
C CYS A 133 -17.35 32.37 -32.87
N LEU A 134 -16.96 31.38 -32.06
CA LEU A 134 -16.35 31.59 -30.75
C LEU A 134 -14.95 32.22 -30.83
N ALA A 135 -14.13 31.83 -31.81
CA ALA A 135 -12.80 32.40 -32.03
C ALA A 135 -12.86 33.80 -32.65
N ASP A 136 -13.71 33.99 -33.66
CA ASP A 136 -13.97 35.26 -34.36
C ASP A 136 -14.89 36.20 -33.54
N ARG A 137 -15.34 35.77 -32.34
CA ARG A 137 -16.28 36.44 -31.41
C ARG A 137 -17.65 36.85 -31.97
N LYS A 138 -18.02 36.40 -33.17
CA LYS A 138 -19.29 36.71 -33.85
C LYS A 138 -20.47 35.94 -33.24
N GLY A 139 -21.53 36.65 -32.87
CA GLY A 139 -22.80 36.06 -32.38
C GLY A 139 -22.75 35.48 -30.97
N ILE A 140 -21.70 35.78 -30.20
CA ILE A 140 -21.49 35.24 -28.85
C ILE A 140 -22.04 36.22 -27.81
N THR A 141 -23.12 35.84 -27.13
CA THR A 141 -23.76 36.61 -26.04
C THR A 141 -23.36 36.06 -24.67
N SER A 142 -23.59 36.81 -23.60
CA SER A 142 -23.38 36.34 -22.22
C SER A 142 -24.23 35.12 -21.85
N GLU A 143 -25.35 34.92 -22.54
CA GLU A 143 -26.27 33.79 -22.34
C GLU A 143 -25.81 32.56 -23.13
N ASN A 144 -25.43 32.71 -24.41
CA ASN A 144 -25.04 31.58 -25.24
C ASN A 144 -23.56 31.16 -25.08
N GLU A 145 -22.68 32.02 -24.56
CA GLU A 145 -21.23 31.76 -24.51
C GLU A 145 -20.89 30.44 -23.78
N GLN A 146 -21.54 30.13 -22.66
CA GLN A 146 -21.25 28.90 -21.91
C GLN A 146 -21.58 27.65 -22.72
N GLU A 147 -22.73 27.66 -23.40
CA GLU A 147 -23.20 26.55 -24.23
C GLU A 147 -22.37 26.40 -25.52
N VAL A 148 -22.01 27.51 -26.17
CA VAL A 148 -21.11 27.49 -27.33
C VAL A 148 -19.72 26.97 -26.94
N ARG A 149 -19.17 27.39 -25.79
CA ARG A 149 -17.91 26.84 -25.25
C ARG A 149 -18.02 25.34 -24.96
N GLN A 150 -19.13 24.88 -24.38
CA GLN A 150 -19.35 23.47 -24.09
C GLN A 150 -19.42 22.63 -25.38
N LEU A 151 -20.27 23.02 -26.34
CA LEU A 151 -20.47 22.29 -27.60
C LEU A 151 -19.23 22.34 -28.53
N SER A 152 -18.47 23.44 -28.52
CA SER A 152 -17.27 23.61 -29.36
C SER A 152 -16.01 22.94 -28.80
N SER A 153 -15.93 22.68 -27.48
CA SER A 153 -14.81 21.99 -26.84
C SER A 153 -14.91 20.46 -26.88
N GLU A 154 -16.06 19.90 -27.28
CA GLU A 154 -16.27 18.45 -27.30
C GLU A 154 -15.43 17.68 -28.31
N THR A 155 -14.88 16.57 -27.83
CA THR A 155 -14.22 15.54 -28.63
C THR A 155 -15.19 14.88 -29.62
N ASP A 156 -14.65 14.29 -30.69
CA ASP A 156 -15.47 13.61 -31.69
C ASP A 156 -16.18 12.37 -31.11
N LEU A 157 -15.56 11.69 -30.13
CA LEU A 157 -16.18 10.62 -29.33
C LEU A 157 -17.40 11.14 -28.55
N GLU A 158 -17.26 12.23 -27.78
CA GLU A 158 -18.37 12.79 -27.00
C GLU A 158 -19.58 13.19 -27.86
N ARG A 159 -19.31 13.71 -29.06
CA ARG A 159 -20.34 14.10 -30.02
C ARG A 159 -21.05 12.88 -30.62
N ALA A 160 -20.30 11.81 -30.92
CA ALA A 160 -20.87 10.53 -31.36
C ALA A 160 -21.73 9.89 -30.26
N VAL A 161 -21.26 9.90 -29.01
CA VAL A 161 -22.03 9.40 -27.86
C VAL A 161 -23.31 10.21 -27.63
N ARG A 162 -23.27 11.56 -27.69
CA ARG A 162 -24.52 12.36 -27.62
C ARG A 162 -25.48 11.98 -28.75
N LYS A 163 -25.00 11.86 -29.98
CA LYS A 163 -25.85 11.52 -31.14
C LYS A 163 -26.50 10.15 -30.97
N ALA A 164 -25.75 9.15 -30.53
CA ALA A 164 -26.29 7.82 -30.20
C ALA A 164 -27.33 7.90 -29.06
N ALA A 165 -27.00 8.57 -27.96
CA ALA A 165 -27.89 8.74 -26.80
C ALA A 165 -29.19 9.48 -27.13
N LEU A 166 -29.14 10.49 -28.01
CA LEU A 166 -30.33 11.21 -28.52
C LEU A 166 -31.28 10.27 -29.27
N VAL A 167 -30.78 9.54 -30.27
CA VAL A 167 -31.60 8.62 -31.07
C VAL A 167 -32.16 7.51 -30.18
N MET A 168 -31.36 7.00 -29.24
CA MET A 168 -31.77 6.02 -28.25
C MET A 168 -32.89 6.54 -27.33
N TYR A 169 -32.73 7.74 -26.73
CA TYR A 169 -33.74 8.34 -25.86
C TYR A 169 -35.07 8.56 -26.60
N TRP A 170 -35.04 9.06 -27.83
CA TRP A 170 -36.28 9.27 -28.60
C TRP A 170 -36.93 7.96 -29.07
N LYS A 171 -36.19 6.87 -29.28
CA LYS A 171 -36.79 5.52 -29.43
C LYS A 171 -37.47 5.04 -28.14
N LEU A 172 -36.85 5.28 -26.98
CA LEU A 172 -37.38 4.90 -25.66
C LEU A 172 -38.51 5.83 -25.17
N ASN A 173 -38.70 6.97 -25.82
CA ASN A 173 -39.71 7.99 -25.52
C ASN A 173 -40.55 8.34 -26.77
N PRO A 174 -41.30 7.37 -27.33
CA PRO A 174 -42.09 7.59 -28.55
C PRO A 174 -43.19 8.65 -28.35
N LYS A 175 -43.67 8.82 -27.11
CA LYS A 175 -44.65 9.83 -26.69
C LYS A 175 -44.05 11.24 -26.55
N LYS A 176 -42.73 11.41 -26.79
CA LYS A 176 -41.96 12.66 -26.70
C LYS A 176 -42.18 13.50 -25.42
N LYS A 177 -42.32 12.85 -24.26
CA LYS A 177 -42.48 13.55 -22.97
C LYS A 177 -41.20 14.30 -22.59
N LYS A 178 -41.33 15.48 -21.96
CA LYS A 178 -40.17 16.28 -21.49
C LYS A 178 -39.34 15.56 -20.41
N GLN A 179 -40.01 14.77 -19.57
CA GLN A 179 -39.42 13.86 -18.60
C GLN A 179 -40.16 12.52 -18.70
N VAL A 180 -39.43 11.41 -18.55
CA VAL A 180 -39.98 10.05 -18.59
C VAL A 180 -39.69 9.38 -17.25
N ALA A 181 -40.66 8.64 -16.71
CA ALA A 181 -40.44 7.82 -15.53
C ALA A 181 -39.54 6.63 -15.87
N VAL A 182 -38.63 6.26 -14.97
CA VAL A 182 -37.68 5.14 -15.18
C VAL A 182 -38.38 3.87 -15.70
N ALA A 183 -39.50 3.48 -15.09
CA ALA A 183 -40.26 2.30 -15.51
C ALA A 183 -40.84 2.39 -16.95
N GLU A 184 -41.36 3.54 -17.37
CA GLU A 184 -41.90 3.71 -18.74
C GLU A 184 -40.77 3.69 -19.79
N LEU A 185 -39.59 4.21 -19.44
CA LEU A 185 -38.41 4.10 -20.29
C LEU A 185 -37.96 2.63 -20.44
N LEU A 186 -38.06 1.83 -19.37
CA LEU A 186 -37.64 0.43 -19.32
C LEU A 186 -38.67 -0.57 -19.91
N GLU A 187 -39.93 -0.17 -20.03
CA GLU A 187 -40.97 -0.85 -20.80
C GLU A 187 -40.69 -0.73 -22.32
N ASN A 188 -40.39 0.48 -22.80
CA ASN A 188 -40.15 0.75 -24.23
C ASN A 188 -38.83 0.14 -24.78
N VAL A 189 -37.99 -0.49 -23.95
CA VAL A 189 -36.72 -1.11 -24.40
C VAL A 189 -36.94 -2.22 -25.43
N GLY A 190 -38.09 -2.92 -25.39
CA GLY A 190 -38.45 -3.89 -26.42
C GLY A 190 -38.52 -3.29 -27.84
N GLN A 191 -39.02 -2.05 -27.95
CA GLN A 191 -39.20 -1.33 -29.22
C GLN A 191 -37.88 -0.86 -29.84
N VAL A 192 -36.77 -0.86 -29.09
CA VAL A 192 -35.45 -0.45 -29.61
C VAL A 192 -34.99 -1.34 -30.78
N ASN A 193 -35.40 -2.61 -30.77
CA ASN A 193 -34.85 -3.66 -31.61
C ASN A 193 -35.77 -4.15 -32.76
N GLU A 194 -36.90 -3.47 -33.02
CA GLU A 194 -37.82 -3.76 -34.14
C GLU A 194 -37.27 -3.33 -35.53
N HIS A 195 -35.99 -3.59 -35.79
CA HIS A 195 -35.36 -3.30 -37.08
C HIS A 195 -34.84 -4.55 -37.82
N ASP A 196 -34.73 -5.68 -37.12
CA ASP A 196 -34.73 -7.01 -37.75
C ASP A 196 -36.15 -7.56 -37.67
N GLY A 197 -36.68 -8.04 -38.80
CA GLY A 197 -38.12 -8.27 -38.96
C GLY A 197 -38.66 -9.57 -38.34
N GLY A 198 -39.87 -9.48 -37.79
CA GLY A 198 -40.69 -10.64 -37.41
C GLY A 198 -40.68 -10.96 -35.91
N ALA A 199 -41.77 -10.65 -35.23
CA ALA A 199 -42.01 -11.09 -33.85
C ALA A 199 -42.27 -12.60 -33.82
N GLN A 200 -41.24 -13.40 -33.50
CA GLN A 200 -41.42 -14.83 -33.20
C GLN A 200 -41.77 -15.03 -31.72
N PRO A 201 -42.79 -15.85 -31.39
CA PRO A 201 -43.13 -16.17 -30.01
C PRO A 201 -42.10 -17.14 -29.42
N GLY A 202 -41.16 -16.60 -28.65
CA GLY A 202 -40.11 -17.37 -27.96
C GLY A 202 -39.48 -16.57 -26.81
N PRO A 203 -38.65 -17.21 -25.96
CA PRO A 203 -37.94 -16.51 -24.90
C PRO A 203 -36.97 -15.46 -25.47
N VAL A 204 -36.93 -14.29 -24.86
CA VAL A 204 -36.14 -13.14 -25.31
C VAL A 204 -34.64 -13.53 -25.42
N PRO A 205 -33.95 -13.22 -26.53
CA PRO A 205 -32.53 -13.53 -26.68
C PRO A 205 -31.67 -13.00 -25.52
N LYS A 206 -30.75 -13.81 -24.99
CA LYS A 206 -29.92 -13.45 -23.82
C LYS A 206 -29.11 -12.16 -24.01
N SER A 207 -28.75 -11.82 -25.25
CA SER A 207 -28.12 -10.54 -25.60
C SER A 207 -29.04 -9.33 -25.35
N LEU A 208 -30.32 -9.43 -25.72
CA LEU A 208 -31.33 -8.39 -25.46
C LEU A 208 -31.63 -8.27 -23.96
N GLN A 209 -31.67 -9.39 -23.23
CA GLN A 209 -31.86 -9.37 -21.78
C GLN A 209 -30.67 -8.70 -21.06
N LYS A 210 -29.42 -8.99 -21.46
CA LYS A 210 -28.23 -8.28 -20.93
C LYS A 210 -28.26 -6.78 -21.29
N GLN A 211 -28.69 -6.42 -22.50
CA GLN A 211 -28.84 -5.02 -22.91
C GLN A 211 -29.92 -4.26 -22.13
N ARG A 212 -31.07 -4.90 -21.83
CA ARG A 212 -32.11 -4.32 -20.98
C ARG A 212 -31.60 -4.04 -19.56
N ARG A 213 -31.00 -5.04 -18.90
CA ARG A 213 -30.39 -4.89 -17.57
C ARG A 213 -29.27 -3.83 -17.53
N MET A 214 -28.48 -3.74 -18.59
CA MET A 214 -27.40 -2.75 -18.69
C MET A 214 -27.95 -1.32 -18.73
N LEU A 215 -28.99 -1.09 -19.54
CA LEU A 215 -29.69 0.20 -19.61
C LEU A 215 -30.45 0.51 -18.31
N GLU A 216 -31.09 -0.48 -17.71
CA GLU A 216 -31.74 -0.40 -16.40
C GLU A 216 -30.78 0.09 -15.33
N ARG A 217 -29.57 -0.47 -15.25
CA ARG A 217 -28.52 -0.01 -14.32
C ARG A 217 -28.05 1.43 -14.60
N LEU A 218 -27.88 1.84 -15.87
CA LEU A 218 -27.57 3.25 -16.19
C LEU A 218 -28.65 4.19 -15.65
N VAL A 219 -29.91 3.81 -15.86
CA VAL A 219 -31.11 4.60 -15.61
C VAL A 219 -31.50 4.61 -14.12
N SER A 220 -31.26 3.52 -13.38
CA SER A 220 -31.48 3.43 -11.93
C SER A 220 -30.39 4.11 -11.09
N SER A 221 -29.23 4.41 -11.69
CA SER A 221 -28.07 4.93 -10.95
C SER A 221 -28.24 6.34 -10.37
N GLU A 222 -29.16 7.14 -10.92
CA GLU A 222 -29.58 8.43 -10.37
C GLU A 222 -30.70 8.27 -9.34
N SER A 223 -30.66 9.04 -8.25
CA SER A 223 -31.73 9.05 -7.23
C SER A 223 -33.00 9.79 -7.68
N LYS A 224 -33.26 9.89 -8.99
CA LYS A 224 -34.43 10.56 -9.59
C LYS A 224 -35.33 9.52 -10.25
N ASN A 225 -36.60 9.46 -9.85
CA ASN A 225 -37.59 8.56 -10.48
C ASN A 225 -37.95 8.96 -11.94
N TYR A 226 -37.47 10.13 -12.39
CA TYR A 226 -37.69 10.69 -13.71
C TYR A 226 -36.37 11.15 -14.32
N ILE A 227 -36.21 10.95 -15.63
CA ILE A 227 -35.04 11.36 -16.40
C ILE A 227 -35.47 12.32 -17.51
N ALA A 228 -34.74 13.42 -17.67
CA ALA A 228 -34.83 14.30 -18.84
C ALA A 228 -33.83 13.87 -19.94
N LEU A 229 -33.99 14.43 -21.13
CA LEU A 229 -33.09 14.13 -22.26
C LEU A 229 -31.62 14.46 -21.93
N ASP A 230 -31.36 15.62 -21.34
CA ASP A 230 -29.99 16.06 -21.04
C ASP A 230 -29.34 15.25 -19.92
N ASP A 231 -30.12 14.82 -18.90
CA ASP A 231 -29.67 13.85 -17.89
C ASP A 231 -29.21 12.55 -18.58
N PHE A 232 -30.04 11.97 -19.46
CA PHE A 232 -29.74 10.71 -20.16
C PHE A 232 -28.48 10.82 -21.03
N VAL A 233 -28.34 11.93 -21.76
CA VAL A 233 -27.15 12.24 -22.55
C VAL A 233 -25.92 12.38 -21.66
N GLU A 234 -26.00 13.06 -20.52
CA GLU A 234 -24.85 13.26 -19.64
C GLU A 234 -24.44 11.97 -18.91
N ILE A 235 -25.39 11.15 -18.46
CA ILE A 235 -25.13 9.81 -17.88
C ILE A 235 -24.40 8.93 -18.90
N THR A 236 -24.95 8.81 -20.12
CA THR A 236 -24.35 8.02 -21.20
C THR A 236 -22.96 8.54 -21.57
N LYS A 237 -22.78 9.86 -21.60
CA LYS A 237 -21.50 10.54 -21.87
C LYS A 237 -20.44 10.32 -20.77
N LYS A 238 -20.82 10.37 -19.50
CA LYS A 238 -19.94 10.06 -18.35
C LYS A 238 -19.49 8.60 -18.42
N TYR A 239 -20.45 7.69 -18.59
CA TYR A 239 -20.17 6.26 -18.63
C TYR A 239 -19.30 5.86 -19.84
N ALA A 240 -19.51 6.46 -21.01
CA ALA A 240 -18.67 6.27 -22.19
C ALA A 240 -17.25 6.86 -22.06
N LYS A 241 -16.99 7.74 -21.08
CA LYS A 241 -15.63 8.15 -20.66
C LYS A 241 -15.01 7.20 -19.63
N GLY A 242 -15.73 6.17 -19.20
CA GLY A 242 -15.33 5.30 -18.09
C GLY A 242 -15.50 5.95 -16.72
N ILE A 243 -16.52 6.80 -16.53
CA ILE A 243 -16.92 7.31 -15.21
C ILE A 243 -18.16 6.52 -14.76
N ILE A 244 -17.96 5.56 -13.85
CA ILE A 244 -19.04 4.73 -13.31
C ILE A 244 -19.79 5.50 -12.20
N PRO A 245 -21.14 5.58 -12.22
CA PRO A 245 -21.93 6.12 -11.12
C PRO A 245 -21.75 5.31 -9.83
N THR A 246 -21.56 5.97 -8.69
CA THR A 246 -21.23 5.29 -7.41
C THR A 246 -22.29 4.29 -6.94
N ASN A 247 -23.57 4.51 -7.27
CA ASN A 247 -24.67 3.63 -6.89
C ASN A 247 -24.69 2.30 -7.70
N LEU A 248 -24.00 2.24 -8.84
CA LEU A 248 -24.01 1.08 -9.74
C LEU A 248 -23.36 -0.18 -9.13
N PHE A 249 -22.56 -0.01 -8.07
CA PHE A 249 -21.90 -1.10 -7.35
C PHE A 249 -22.78 -1.74 -6.25
N LEU A 250 -23.84 -1.07 -5.82
CA LEU A 250 -24.72 -1.52 -4.72
C LEU A 250 -25.96 -2.29 -5.22
N GLN A 251 -26.16 -2.39 -6.54
CA GLN A 251 -27.32 -3.06 -7.15
C GLN A 251 -26.85 -4.30 -7.93
N ASP A 252 -26.15 -5.20 -7.24
CA ASP A 252 -25.57 -6.42 -7.83
C ASP A 252 -26.45 -7.67 -7.65
N ASP A 253 -27.53 -7.58 -6.86
CA ASP A 253 -28.48 -8.66 -6.55
C ASP A 253 -29.20 -9.21 -7.80
N ASP A 254 -29.56 -8.32 -8.73
CA ASP A 254 -30.49 -8.62 -9.84
C ASP A 254 -29.86 -9.40 -11.03
N ASP A 255 -28.55 -9.71 -11.00
CA ASP A 255 -27.95 -10.54 -12.07
C ASP A 255 -28.35 -12.02 -11.95
N ASP A 256 -28.60 -12.50 -10.73
CA ASP A 256 -28.86 -13.91 -10.42
C ASP A 256 -30.38 -14.27 -10.43
N ASP A 257 -31.19 -13.48 -11.13
CA ASP A 257 -32.57 -13.81 -11.55
C ASP A 257 -32.69 -15.08 -12.43
N GLU A 258 -31.55 -15.66 -12.88
CA GLU A 258 -31.50 -16.99 -13.51
C GLU A 258 -31.23 -18.13 -12.50
N LEU A 259 -30.85 -17.81 -11.25
CA LEU A 259 -30.79 -18.69 -10.08
C LEU A 259 -32.05 -18.61 -9.21
N ALA A 260 -32.72 -17.46 -9.16
CA ALA A 260 -33.94 -17.25 -8.37
C ALA A 260 -35.03 -18.29 -8.71
N GLY A 261 -35.18 -19.30 -7.85
CA GLY A 261 -36.13 -20.40 -8.02
C GLY A 261 -35.57 -21.72 -8.58
N LYS A 262 -34.24 -21.86 -8.77
CA LYS A 262 -33.60 -23.16 -9.05
C LYS A 262 -32.86 -23.69 -7.83
N ASN A 263 -32.85 -25.01 -7.64
CA ASN A 263 -32.09 -25.61 -6.56
C ASN A 263 -30.58 -25.58 -6.89
N PRO A 264 -29.69 -25.58 -5.88
CA PRO A 264 -28.24 -25.48 -6.09
C PRO A 264 -27.62 -26.68 -6.82
N GLU A 265 -28.42 -27.70 -7.13
CA GLU A 265 -28.04 -28.93 -7.83
C GLU A 265 -28.12 -28.80 -9.37
N ASP A 266 -28.92 -27.84 -9.88
CA ASP A 266 -29.14 -27.63 -11.32
C ASP A 266 -28.04 -26.82 -12.03
N LEU A 267 -27.02 -26.34 -11.28
CA LEU A 267 -25.98 -25.46 -11.81
C LEU A 267 -24.63 -26.18 -12.07
N PRO A 268 -23.93 -25.85 -13.16
CA PRO A 268 -22.62 -26.43 -13.45
C PRO A 268 -21.59 -26.03 -12.39
N LEU A 269 -20.84 -27.04 -11.89
CA LEU A 269 -19.89 -26.93 -10.78
C LEU A 269 -18.95 -25.72 -10.86
N ARG A 270 -18.49 -25.34 -12.06
CA ARG A 270 -17.61 -24.18 -12.29
C ARG A 270 -18.22 -22.84 -11.83
N LEU A 271 -19.54 -22.66 -11.91
CA LEU A 271 -20.19 -21.46 -11.35
C LEU A 271 -20.28 -21.57 -9.82
N ARG A 272 -20.76 -22.70 -9.31
CA ARG A 272 -21.01 -22.93 -7.88
C ARG A 272 -19.75 -22.80 -7.02
N VAL A 273 -18.59 -23.25 -7.53
CA VAL A 273 -17.30 -23.19 -6.82
C VAL A 273 -16.61 -21.82 -6.91
N VAL A 274 -16.94 -20.98 -7.90
CA VAL A 274 -16.22 -19.70 -8.14
C VAL A 274 -17.05 -18.47 -7.79
N LYS A 275 -18.32 -18.39 -8.23
CA LYS A 275 -19.18 -17.21 -7.98
C LYS A 275 -19.52 -17.03 -6.51
N TYR A 276 -20.02 -18.09 -5.84
CA TYR A 276 -20.48 -18.01 -4.46
C TYR A 276 -19.41 -17.52 -3.46
N PRO A 277 -18.18 -18.08 -3.41
CA PRO A 277 -17.17 -17.55 -2.51
C PRO A 277 -16.70 -16.15 -2.90
N LEU A 278 -16.67 -15.77 -4.19
CA LEU A 278 -16.37 -14.40 -4.58
C LEU A 278 -17.44 -13.41 -4.12
N HIS A 279 -18.73 -13.76 -4.22
CA HIS A 279 -19.84 -12.93 -3.73
C HIS A 279 -19.77 -12.77 -2.19
N ALA A 280 -19.58 -13.87 -1.45
CA ALA A 280 -19.38 -13.82 0.00
C ALA A 280 -18.13 -13.00 0.40
N ILE A 281 -17.02 -13.14 -0.31
CA ILE A 281 -15.79 -12.34 -0.07
C ILE A 281 -16.00 -10.86 -0.43
N MET A 282 -16.87 -10.54 -1.38
CA MET A 282 -17.23 -9.16 -1.76
C MET A 282 -18.13 -8.50 -0.70
N GLU A 283 -19.16 -9.19 -0.22
CA GLU A 283 -19.98 -8.77 0.92
C GLU A 283 -19.12 -8.59 2.18
N ILE A 284 -18.27 -9.59 2.49
CA ILE A 284 -17.28 -9.52 3.58
C ILE A 284 -16.29 -8.37 3.38
N LYS A 285 -15.89 -8.03 2.15
CA LYS A 285 -15.04 -6.85 1.87
C LYS A 285 -15.76 -5.56 2.19
N GLU A 286 -17.05 -5.41 1.87
CA GLU A 286 -17.78 -4.18 2.17
C GLU A 286 -18.09 -4.06 3.66
N TYR A 287 -18.41 -5.18 4.32
CA TYR A 287 -18.47 -5.27 5.78
C TYR A 287 -17.12 -4.95 6.44
N LEU A 288 -16.00 -5.47 5.93
CA LEU A 288 -14.64 -5.17 6.40
C LEU A 288 -14.25 -3.72 6.14
N ILE A 289 -14.69 -3.11 5.03
CA ILE A 289 -14.46 -1.68 4.76
C ILE A 289 -15.26 -0.83 5.74
N ASP A 290 -16.51 -1.17 6.03
CA ASP A 290 -17.32 -0.47 7.02
C ASP A 290 -16.72 -0.64 8.44
N VAL A 291 -16.45 -1.88 8.87
CA VAL A 291 -15.81 -2.19 10.16
C VAL A 291 -14.42 -1.55 10.29
N ALA A 292 -13.57 -1.61 9.27
CA ALA A 292 -12.25 -0.97 9.29
C ALA A 292 -12.34 0.56 9.21
N SER A 293 -13.37 1.13 8.56
CA SER A 293 -13.62 2.57 8.62
C SER A 293 -14.12 3.01 10.00
N ARG A 294 -14.98 2.21 10.65
CA ARG A 294 -15.49 2.46 12.00
C ARG A 294 -14.40 2.30 13.05
N ALA A 295 -13.61 1.23 13.02
CA ALA A 295 -12.49 0.98 13.93
C ALA A 295 -11.30 1.91 13.65
N GLY A 296 -11.00 2.14 12.37
CA GLY A 296 -10.02 3.12 11.89
C GLY A 296 -10.38 4.55 12.30
N MET A 297 -11.68 4.89 12.32
CA MET A 297 -12.16 6.12 12.93
C MET A 297 -12.05 6.08 14.45
N HIS A 298 -12.41 4.97 15.11
CA HIS A 298 -12.47 4.87 16.57
C HIS A 298 -11.10 5.07 17.23
N TRP A 299 -10.02 4.49 16.69
CA TRP A 299 -8.67 4.74 17.24
C TRP A 299 -8.19 6.17 16.94
N LEU A 300 -8.47 6.73 15.75
CA LEU A 300 -8.14 8.12 15.42
C LEU A 300 -8.96 9.14 16.25
N SER A 301 -10.23 8.88 16.54
CA SER A 301 -11.05 9.71 17.43
C SER A 301 -10.67 9.54 18.91
N THR A 302 -9.98 8.45 19.26
CA THR A 302 -9.35 8.30 20.58
C THR A 302 -8.06 9.13 20.69
N ILE A 303 -7.44 9.53 19.57
CA ILE A 303 -6.15 10.24 19.52
C ILE A 303 -6.26 11.76 19.74
N VAL A 304 -7.46 12.36 19.68
CA VAL A 304 -7.67 13.82 19.86
C VAL A 304 -8.91 14.10 20.76
N PRO A 305 -8.85 14.92 21.84
CA PRO A 305 -7.72 15.67 22.39
C PRO A 305 -7.44 15.38 23.89
N THR A 306 -7.22 14.13 24.31
CA THR A 306 -6.62 13.82 25.64
C THR A 306 -5.08 13.94 25.61
N HIS A 307 -4.56 15.01 25.00
CA HIS A 307 -3.18 15.11 24.51
C HIS A 307 -2.11 14.72 25.54
N HIS A 308 -2.19 15.17 26.79
CA HIS A 308 -1.19 14.83 27.80
C HIS A 308 -1.23 13.35 28.22
N ILE A 309 -2.42 12.78 28.43
CA ILE A 309 -2.56 11.37 28.83
C ILE A 309 -2.20 10.45 27.66
N ASN A 310 -2.66 10.75 26.45
CA ASN A 310 -2.34 9.96 25.26
C ASN A 310 -0.85 10.06 24.90
N ALA A 311 -0.25 11.25 24.99
CA ALA A 311 1.19 11.40 24.81
C ALA A 311 1.97 10.67 25.90
N LEU A 312 1.55 10.72 27.18
CA LEU A 312 2.19 9.95 28.25
C LEU A 312 2.08 8.44 28.03
N ILE A 313 0.92 7.92 27.58
CA ILE A 313 0.75 6.51 27.22
C ILE A 313 1.62 6.14 26.01
N PHE A 314 1.66 6.98 24.97
CA PHE A 314 2.46 6.79 23.76
C PHE A 314 3.97 6.81 24.06
N PHE A 315 4.44 7.79 24.85
CA PHE A 315 5.82 7.86 25.33
C PHE A 315 6.15 6.74 26.32
N PHE A 316 5.23 6.31 27.18
CA PHE A 316 5.42 5.15 28.07
C PHE A 316 5.54 3.84 27.28
N ILE A 317 4.72 3.67 26.24
CA ILE A 317 4.82 2.54 25.30
C ILE A 317 6.18 2.60 24.58
N ILE A 318 6.53 3.72 23.93
CA ILE A 318 7.82 3.90 23.24
C ILE A 318 9.03 3.73 24.19
N SER A 319 8.93 4.17 25.44
CA SER A 319 9.98 4.03 26.45
C SER A 319 10.12 2.62 27.04
N ASN A 320 9.17 1.71 26.76
CA ASN A 320 9.27 0.29 27.15
C ASN A 320 9.49 -0.65 25.95
N LEU A 321 9.14 -0.22 24.74
CA LEU A 321 9.41 -0.92 23.50
C LEU A 321 10.92 -1.00 23.25
N THR A 322 11.49 -2.20 23.40
CA THR A 322 12.88 -2.46 23.03
C THR A 322 13.04 -2.49 21.51
N ILE A 323 14.27 -2.27 21.04
CA ILE A 323 14.63 -2.38 19.62
C ILE A 323 14.22 -3.77 19.09
N ASP A 324 14.41 -4.83 19.88
CA ASP A 324 14.04 -6.21 19.54
C ASP A 324 12.52 -6.44 19.43
N PHE A 325 11.70 -5.65 20.12
CA PHE A 325 10.24 -5.70 19.93
C PHE A 325 9.86 -5.01 18.61
N PHE A 326 10.40 -3.82 18.34
CA PHE A 326 10.18 -3.11 17.09
C PHE A 326 10.59 -3.97 15.88
N ALA A 327 11.78 -4.57 15.97
CA ALA A 327 12.33 -5.55 15.03
C ALA A 327 11.38 -6.70 14.70
N PHE A 328 10.74 -7.31 15.70
CA PHE A 328 9.83 -8.43 15.52
C PHE A 328 8.44 -7.98 15.02
N PHE A 329 7.88 -6.92 15.60
CA PHE A 329 6.49 -6.54 15.43
C PHE A 329 6.22 -5.73 14.15
N ILE A 330 7.12 -4.84 13.75
CA ILE A 330 6.92 -3.99 12.57
C ILE A 330 6.84 -4.81 11.27
N PRO A 331 7.75 -5.76 10.97
CA PRO A 331 7.64 -6.58 9.76
C PRO A 331 6.33 -7.36 9.69
N LEU A 332 5.86 -7.93 10.81
CA LEU A 332 4.57 -8.61 10.88
C LEU A 332 3.40 -7.66 10.56
N VAL A 333 3.36 -6.47 11.17
CA VAL A 333 2.29 -5.48 10.92
C VAL A 333 2.33 -4.99 9.47
N VAL A 334 3.52 -4.72 8.92
CA VAL A 334 3.70 -4.33 7.52
C VAL A 334 3.23 -5.45 6.58
N PHE A 335 3.59 -6.70 6.85
CA PHE A 335 3.16 -7.87 6.08
C PHE A 335 1.64 -8.03 6.09
N TYR A 336 1.00 -8.07 7.26
CA TYR A 336 -0.45 -8.27 7.34
C TYR A 336 -1.25 -7.11 6.71
N LEU A 337 -0.86 -5.86 6.96
CA LEU A 337 -1.54 -4.71 6.36
C LEU A 337 -1.34 -4.62 4.84
N SER A 338 -0.15 -4.94 4.34
CA SER A 338 0.11 -4.96 2.88
C SER A 338 -0.58 -6.13 2.19
N PHE A 339 -0.63 -7.31 2.81
CA PHE A 339 -1.39 -8.46 2.29
C PHE A 339 -2.90 -8.18 2.24
N ILE A 340 -3.48 -7.60 3.30
CA ILE A 340 -4.89 -7.18 3.31
C ILE A 340 -5.16 -6.11 2.24
N SER A 341 -4.26 -5.14 2.07
CA SER A 341 -4.33 -4.14 1.01
C SER A 341 -4.32 -4.79 -0.39
N MET A 342 -3.44 -5.77 -0.61
CA MET A 342 -3.31 -6.53 -1.86
C MET A 342 -4.58 -7.34 -2.19
N VAL A 343 -5.20 -7.98 -1.19
CA VAL A 343 -6.52 -8.63 -1.32
C VAL A 343 -7.61 -7.62 -1.70
N ILE A 344 -7.73 -6.50 -0.98
CA ILE A 344 -8.75 -5.47 -1.26
C ILE A 344 -8.55 -4.84 -2.65
N CYS A 345 -7.31 -4.67 -3.11
CA CYS A 345 -7.00 -4.25 -4.48
C CYS A 345 -7.43 -5.28 -5.53
N THR A 346 -7.15 -6.56 -5.31
CA THR A 346 -7.55 -7.64 -6.23
C THR A 346 -9.07 -7.71 -6.37
N LEU A 347 -9.80 -7.56 -5.26
CA LEU A 347 -11.26 -7.47 -5.24
C LEU A 347 -11.83 -6.15 -5.81
N LYS A 348 -10.99 -5.13 -6.08
CA LYS A 348 -11.38 -3.95 -6.88
C LYS A 348 -11.14 -4.19 -8.36
N VAL A 349 -10.01 -4.80 -8.72
CA VAL A 349 -9.72 -5.25 -10.09
C VAL A 349 -10.83 -6.18 -10.62
N PHE A 350 -11.44 -7.02 -9.77
CA PHE A 350 -12.60 -7.84 -10.15
C PHE A 350 -13.93 -7.05 -10.26
N GLN A 351 -14.10 -5.95 -9.54
CA GLN A 351 -15.23 -5.02 -9.75
C GLN A 351 -15.04 -4.27 -11.07
N ASP A 352 -13.84 -3.78 -11.35
CA ASP A 352 -13.50 -3.06 -12.57
C ASP A 352 -13.59 -3.96 -13.81
N SER A 353 -13.29 -5.26 -13.71
CA SER A 353 -13.47 -6.23 -14.80
C SER A 353 -14.95 -6.53 -15.09
N LYS A 354 -15.80 -6.67 -14.05
CA LYS A 354 -17.27 -6.75 -14.23
C LYS A 354 -17.83 -5.45 -14.84
N ALA A 355 -17.31 -4.30 -14.41
CA ALA A 355 -17.69 -3.01 -14.98
C ALA A 355 -17.23 -2.84 -16.45
N TRP A 356 -16.06 -3.37 -16.82
CA TRP A 356 -15.57 -3.40 -18.21
C TRP A 356 -16.50 -4.22 -19.13
N GLU A 357 -17.04 -5.35 -18.67
CA GLU A 357 -18.07 -6.08 -19.41
C GLU A 357 -19.33 -5.23 -19.65
N ASN A 358 -19.83 -4.57 -18.60
CA ASN A 358 -21.02 -3.72 -18.71
C ASN A 358 -20.76 -2.53 -19.66
N PHE A 359 -19.59 -1.92 -19.57
CA PHE A 359 -19.10 -0.89 -20.50
C PHE A 359 -19.10 -1.38 -21.95
N ARG A 360 -18.50 -2.54 -22.23
CA ARG A 360 -18.51 -3.14 -23.56
C ARG A 360 -19.92 -3.37 -24.10
N THR A 361 -20.84 -3.85 -23.27
CA THR A 361 -22.24 -4.05 -23.68
C THR A 361 -23.01 -2.75 -23.95
N LEU A 362 -22.63 -1.63 -23.32
CA LEU A 362 -23.14 -0.31 -23.75
C LEU A 362 -22.54 0.08 -25.09
N THR A 363 -21.22 -0.05 -25.26
CA THR A 363 -20.55 0.41 -26.49
C THR A 363 -21.04 -0.35 -27.72
N ASP A 364 -21.26 -1.67 -27.61
CA ASP A 364 -21.90 -2.51 -28.63
C ASP A 364 -23.35 -2.07 -28.93
N LEU A 365 -24.06 -1.52 -27.94
CA LEU A 365 -25.41 -0.98 -28.11
C LEU A 365 -25.39 0.42 -28.75
N LEU A 366 -24.47 1.30 -28.36
CA LEU A 366 -24.29 2.63 -28.94
C LEU A 366 -23.84 2.55 -30.42
N LEU A 367 -23.03 1.54 -30.78
CA LEU A 367 -22.67 1.26 -32.17
C LEU A 367 -23.88 1.01 -33.09
N ARG A 368 -25.00 0.49 -32.57
CA ARG A 368 -26.25 0.35 -33.36
C ARG A 368 -26.91 1.68 -33.70
N PHE A 369 -26.61 2.74 -32.95
CA PHE A 369 -27.14 4.09 -33.15
C PHE A 369 -26.16 5.02 -33.87
N GLU A 370 -24.85 4.86 -33.62
CA GLU A 370 -23.77 5.56 -34.34
C GLU A 370 -22.65 4.57 -34.74
N PRO A 371 -22.62 4.05 -35.98
CA PRO A 371 -21.58 3.11 -36.41
C PRO A 371 -20.19 3.74 -36.58
N ASN A 372 -20.08 5.08 -36.48
CA ASN A 372 -18.83 5.83 -36.53
C ASN A 372 -18.22 6.09 -35.13
N LEU A 373 -18.64 5.36 -34.10
CA LEU A 373 -18.19 5.55 -32.72
C LEU A 373 -16.75 5.04 -32.54
N ASP A 374 -15.86 5.89 -32.02
CA ASP A 374 -14.47 5.53 -31.71
C ASP A 374 -14.39 4.69 -30.42
N VAL A 375 -14.59 3.38 -30.57
CA VAL A 375 -14.51 2.40 -29.49
C VAL A 375 -13.10 2.32 -28.90
N GLU A 376 -12.04 2.49 -29.69
CA GLU A 376 -10.66 2.41 -29.17
C GLU A 376 -10.34 3.56 -28.23
N GLN A 377 -10.78 4.79 -28.54
CA GLN A 377 -10.61 5.92 -27.62
C GLN A 377 -11.45 5.75 -26.35
N ALA A 378 -12.64 5.15 -26.45
CA ALA A 378 -13.48 4.85 -25.29
C ALA A 378 -12.85 3.77 -24.38
N GLU A 379 -12.37 2.66 -24.96
CA GLU A 379 -11.62 1.60 -24.24
C GLU A 379 -10.37 2.17 -23.54
N VAL A 380 -9.62 3.06 -24.20
CA VAL A 380 -8.43 3.73 -23.61
C VAL A 380 -8.83 4.66 -22.46
N ASN A 381 -9.87 5.48 -22.62
CA ASN A 381 -10.34 6.38 -21.56
C ASN A 381 -10.75 5.60 -20.30
N PHE A 382 -11.51 4.51 -20.45
CA PHE A 382 -11.90 3.64 -19.33
C PHE A 382 -10.68 3.03 -18.65
N GLY A 383 -9.71 2.52 -19.41
CA GLY A 383 -8.49 1.91 -18.88
C GLY A 383 -7.64 2.86 -18.03
N TRP A 384 -7.49 4.12 -18.44
CA TRP A 384 -6.81 5.14 -17.63
C TRP A 384 -7.56 5.48 -16.35
N ASN A 385 -8.89 5.60 -16.41
CA ASN A 385 -9.70 6.01 -15.27
C ASN A 385 -9.76 4.94 -14.15
N HIS A 386 -9.53 3.66 -14.50
CA HIS A 386 -9.50 2.52 -13.57
C HIS A 386 -8.10 1.92 -13.37
N LEU A 387 -7.03 2.65 -13.71
CA LEU A 387 -5.65 2.17 -13.47
C LEU A 387 -5.26 2.21 -11.98
N GLU A 388 -5.99 2.97 -11.15
CA GLU A 388 -5.64 3.23 -9.75
C GLU A 388 -5.49 1.97 -8.88
N PRO A 389 -6.39 0.97 -8.91
CA PRO A 389 -6.28 -0.21 -8.06
C PRO A 389 -5.07 -1.10 -8.42
N TYR A 390 -4.65 -1.12 -9.68
CA TYR A 390 -3.45 -1.83 -10.14
C TYR A 390 -2.16 -1.19 -9.59
N ALA A 391 -2.09 0.14 -9.56
CA ALA A 391 -0.96 0.86 -8.96
C ALA A 391 -0.85 0.58 -7.45
N HIS A 392 -1.98 0.61 -6.73
CA HIS A 392 -2.03 0.24 -5.31
C HIS A 392 -1.73 -1.25 -5.07
N PHE A 393 -2.13 -2.13 -5.98
CA PHE A 393 -1.81 -3.56 -5.92
C PHE A 393 -0.29 -3.76 -5.98
N LEU A 394 0.38 -3.22 -6.99
CA LEU A 394 1.83 -3.34 -7.16
C LEU A 394 2.60 -2.75 -5.96
N LEU A 395 2.15 -1.62 -5.40
CA LEU A 395 2.76 -1.06 -4.19
C LEU A 395 2.49 -1.92 -2.94
N SER A 396 1.32 -2.57 -2.84
CA SER A 396 1.03 -3.53 -1.77
C SER A 396 1.93 -4.76 -1.87
N VAL A 397 2.08 -5.32 -3.08
CA VAL A 397 2.98 -6.46 -3.37
C VAL A 397 4.43 -6.14 -3.00
N PHE A 398 4.93 -4.94 -3.35
CA PHE A 398 6.26 -4.47 -2.93
C PHE A 398 6.46 -4.55 -1.41
N PHE A 399 5.48 -4.09 -0.62
CA PHE A 399 5.55 -4.19 0.85
C PHE A 399 5.46 -5.64 1.34
N VAL A 400 4.67 -6.51 0.72
CA VAL A 400 4.62 -7.95 1.05
C VAL A 400 5.99 -8.60 0.83
N ILE A 401 6.59 -8.40 -0.35
CA ILE A 401 7.90 -8.99 -0.73
C ILE A 401 9.01 -8.52 0.22
N PHE A 402 9.05 -7.24 0.60
CA PHE A 402 10.08 -6.72 1.52
C PHE A 402 9.86 -7.12 2.99
N SER A 403 8.61 -7.34 3.42
CA SER A 403 8.31 -7.68 4.83
C SER A 403 8.33 -9.17 5.13
N PHE A 404 7.96 -10.03 4.18
CA PHE A 404 7.98 -11.48 4.35
C PHE A 404 9.32 -12.07 4.84
N PRO A 405 10.51 -11.75 4.27
CA PRO A 405 11.80 -12.26 4.75
C PRO A 405 12.27 -11.60 6.06
N LEU A 406 11.66 -10.48 6.47
CA LEU A 406 11.96 -9.77 7.72
C LEU A 406 11.07 -10.23 8.89
N ALA A 407 9.94 -10.87 8.60
CA ALA A 407 8.95 -11.29 9.57
C ALA A 407 9.22 -12.69 10.13
N SER A 408 8.81 -12.93 11.38
CA SER A 408 8.93 -14.24 12.01
C SER A 408 7.94 -15.24 11.40
N LYS A 409 8.47 -16.26 10.73
CA LYS A 409 7.69 -17.32 10.07
C LYS A 409 6.74 -18.04 11.03
N ASP A 410 7.13 -18.19 12.30
CA ASP A 410 6.28 -18.77 13.37
C ASP A 410 4.97 -18.01 13.60
N CYS A 411 4.93 -16.73 13.24
CA CYS A 411 3.76 -15.85 13.37
C CYS A 411 3.03 -15.60 12.04
N ILE A 412 3.44 -16.23 10.94
CA ILE A 412 2.76 -16.21 9.64
C ILE A 412 2.21 -17.60 9.34
N PRO A 413 0.88 -17.79 9.20
CA PRO A 413 0.30 -19.08 8.91
C PRO A 413 0.46 -19.41 7.41
N CYS A 414 1.69 -19.70 6.96
CA CYS A 414 2.06 -19.85 5.54
C CYS A 414 1.12 -20.79 4.76
N SER A 415 0.70 -21.91 5.36
CA SER A 415 -0.28 -22.83 4.74
C SER A 415 -1.65 -22.21 4.45
N GLU A 416 -2.14 -21.32 5.31
CA GLU A 416 -3.41 -20.61 5.12
C GLU A 416 -3.27 -19.52 4.05
N VAL A 417 -2.17 -18.75 4.13
CA VAL A 417 -1.86 -17.67 3.19
C VAL A 417 -1.59 -18.22 1.77
N ALA A 418 -0.97 -19.40 1.66
CA ALA A 418 -0.77 -20.10 0.40
C ALA A 418 -2.12 -20.49 -0.26
N VAL A 419 -3.09 -21.01 0.50
CA VAL A 419 -4.43 -21.32 -0.03
C VAL A 419 -5.15 -20.05 -0.51
N ILE A 420 -5.05 -18.95 0.23
CA ILE A 420 -5.57 -17.64 -0.21
C ILE A 420 -4.88 -17.18 -1.50
N ALA A 421 -3.56 -17.30 -1.60
CA ALA A 421 -2.81 -16.90 -2.78
C ALA A 421 -3.18 -17.73 -4.01
N THR A 422 -3.22 -19.06 -3.89
CA THR A 422 -3.66 -19.96 -4.96
C THR A 422 -5.12 -19.69 -5.38
N PHE A 423 -6.02 -19.40 -4.44
CA PHE A 423 -7.39 -18.97 -4.74
C PHE A 423 -7.39 -17.69 -5.60
N PHE A 424 -6.64 -16.66 -5.19
CA PHE A 424 -6.58 -15.41 -5.96
C PHE A 424 -5.89 -15.55 -7.32
N THR A 425 -4.89 -16.43 -7.48
CA THR A 425 -4.34 -16.81 -8.79
C THR A 425 -5.43 -17.38 -9.69
N VAL A 426 -6.18 -18.39 -9.21
CA VAL A 426 -7.23 -19.05 -10.00
C VAL A 426 -8.37 -18.08 -10.35
N THR A 427 -8.84 -17.26 -9.40
CA THR A 427 -9.90 -16.29 -9.69
C THR A 427 -9.41 -15.16 -10.60
N SER A 428 -8.15 -14.74 -10.49
CA SER A 428 -7.57 -13.73 -11.40
C SER A 428 -7.53 -14.27 -12.82
N TYR A 429 -6.99 -15.48 -13.03
CA TYR A 429 -6.98 -16.11 -14.36
C TYR A 429 -8.39 -16.25 -14.95
N LEU A 430 -9.38 -16.63 -14.13
CA LEU A 430 -10.78 -16.73 -14.56
C LEU A 430 -11.45 -15.37 -14.84
N SER A 431 -10.91 -14.26 -14.33
CA SER A 431 -11.36 -12.90 -14.61
C SER A 431 -10.65 -12.22 -15.80
N LEU A 432 -9.64 -12.86 -16.42
CA LEU A 432 -8.96 -12.29 -17.59
C LEU A 432 -9.83 -12.40 -18.85
N SER A 433 -9.76 -11.38 -19.72
CA SER A 433 -10.59 -11.33 -20.92
C SER A 433 -10.24 -12.41 -21.95
N THR A 434 -11.27 -13.03 -22.53
CA THR A 434 -11.15 -14.12 -23.51
C THR A 434 -10.41 -13.71 -24.80
N HIS A 435 -10.35 -12.41 -25.11
CA HIS A 435 -9.64 -11.90 -26.29
C HIS A 435 -8.11 -12.13 -26.26
N ALA A 436 -7.51 -12.36 -25.08
CA ALA A 436 -6.09 -12.69 -24.94
C ALA A 436 -5.80 -14.15 -24.52
N GLU A 437 -6.84 -14.98 -24.38
CA GLU A 437 -6.77 -16.35 -23.84
C GLU A 437 -5.61 -17.22 -24.37
N PRO A 438 -5.30 -17.30 -25.68
CA PRO A 438 -4.22 -18.17 -26.16
C PRO A 438 -2.82 -17.74 -25.72
N TYR A 439 -2.62 -16.46 -25.35
CA TYR A 439 -1.35 -15.98 -24.80
C TYR A 439 -1.32 -16.13 -23.27
N THR A 440 -2.39 -15.71 -22.59
CA THR A 440 -2.48 -15.75 -21.12
C THR A 440 -2.50 -17.18 -20.59
N ARG A 441 -3.17 -18.11 -21.28
CA ARG A 441 -3.15 -19.55 -20.97
C ARG A 441 -1.77 -20.16 -21.17
N ARG A 442 -1.01 -19.74 -22.19
CA ARG A 442 0.38 -20.20 -22.40
C ARG A 442 1.31 -19.65 -21.33
N ALA A 443 1.14 -18.39 -20.93
CA ALA A 443 1.91 -17.77 -19.87
C ALA A 443 1.68 -18.52 -18.54
N LEU A 444 0.42 -18.69 -18.11
CA LEU A 444 0.12 -19.37 -16.85
C LEU A 444 0.60 -20.83 -16.83
N VAL A 445 0.47 -21.56 -17.94
CA VAL A 445 0.99 -22.94 -18.02
C VAL A 445 2.54 -22.97 -17.97
N THR A 446 3.22 -21.99 -18.54
CA THR A 446 4.69 -21.85 -18.48
C THR A 446 5.15 -21.55 -17.05
N GLU A 447 4.42 -20.66 -16.38
CA GLU A 447 4.66 -20.16 -15.02
C GLU A 447 4.41 -21.25 -13.96
N VAL A 448 3.25 -21.92 -14.01
CA VAL A 448 2.94 -23.08 -13.15
C VAL A 448 3.92 -24.23 -13.40
N ALA A 449 4.38 -24.43 -14.64
CA ALA A 449 5.45 -25.41 -14.92
C ALA A 449 6.79 -24.99 -14.30
N ALA A 450 7.19 -23.72 -14.41
CA ALA A 450 8.44 -23.22 -13.81
C ALA A 450 8.42 -23.33 -12.28
N GLY A 451 7.31 -22.94 -11.64
CA GLY A 451 7.10 -23.09 -10.19
C GLY A 451 7.04 -24.55 -9.72
N LEU A 452 6.44 -25.45 -10.51
CA LEU A 452 6.47 -26.89 -10.20
C LEU A 452 7.88 -27.47 -10.33
N LEU A 453 8.66 -27.06 -11.35
CA LEU A 453 10.05 -27.49 -11.50
C LEU A 453 10.98 -26.92 -10.41
N SER A 454 10.69 -25.74 -9.82
CA SER A 454 11.45 -25.21 -8.68
C SER A 454 11.04 -25.82 -7.34
N LEU A 455 9.81 -26.34 -7.22
CA LEU A 455 9.36 -27.17 -6.09
C LEU A 455 9.91 -28.60 -6.15
N LEU A 456 10.14 -29.16 -7.34
CA LEU A 456 10.58 -30.56 -7.52
C LEU A 456 11.80 -31.01 -6.69
N PRO A 457 12.86 -30.19 -6.49
CA PRO A 457 14.02 -30.57 -5.69
C PRO A 457 13.74 -30.76 -4.19
N SER A 458 12.74 -30.07 -3.61
CA SER A 458 12.44 -30.14 -2.17
C SER A 458 11.45 -31.25 -1.80
N VAL A 459 10.77 -31.85 -2.77
CA VAL A 459 9.84 -32.97 -2.53
C VAL A 459 10.62 -34.29 -2.31
N PRO A 460 10.32 -35.06 -1.24
CA PRO A 460 10.93 -36.36 -0.96
C PRO A 460 10.33 -37.47 -1.84
N LEU A 461 10.40 -37.32 -3.17
CA LEU A 461 10.12 -38.36 -4.15
C LEU A 461 11.43 -39.03 -4.61
N ASP A 462 11.43 -40.35 -4.70
CA ASP A 462 12.60 -41.17 -5.11
C ASP A 462 12.90 -41.11 -6.62
N GLY A 463 12.15 -40.31 -7.38
CA GLY A 463 12.33 -40.10 -8.81
C GLY A 463 13.61 -39.32 -9.13
N HIS A 464 14.76 -40.00 -9.17
CA HIS A 464 16.06 -39.41 -9.54
C HIS A 464 16.01 -38.62 -10.86
N TYR A 465 15.29 -39.14 -11.87
CA TYR A 465 15.10 -38.48 -13.16
C TYR A 465 14.27 -37.19 -13.08
N LEU A 466 13.29 -37.10 -12.16
CA LEU A 466 12.52 -35.86 -11.97
C LEU A 466 13.42 -34.75 -11.43
N LYS A 467 14.24 -35.05 -10.41
CA LYS A 467 15.10 -34.07 -9.74
C LYS A 467 16.11 -33.39 -10.69
N VAL A 468 16.50 -34.07 -11.78
CA VAL A 468 17.36 -33.49 -12.83
C VAL A 468 16.69 -32.36 -13.61
N LEU A 469 15.35 -32.33 -13.77
CA LEU A 469 14.67 -31.21 -14.45
C LEU A 469 14.69 -29.91 -13.64
N GLY A 470 14.68 -30.00 -12.31
CA GLY A 470 14.69 -28.85 -11.40
C GLY A 470 16.08 -28.32 -11.04
N GLN A 471 17.16 -29.00 -11.47
CA GLN A 471 18.53 -28.59 -11.14
C GLN A 471 19.08 -27.54 -12.09
N THR A 472 20.02 -26.73 -11.58
CA THR A 472 20.82 -25.79 -12.37
C THR A 472 21.99 -26.53 -13.02
N PHE A 473 22.11 -26.43 -14.35
CA PHE A 473 23.17 -27.11 -15.11
C PHE A 473 24.47 -26.30 -15.14
N LEU A 474 24.38 -24.97 -15.14
CA LEU A 474 25.52 -24.07 -15.11
C LEU A 474 25.15 -22.77 -14.37
N THR A 475 26.04 -22.30 -13.50
CA THR A 475 25.91 -21.03 -12.77
C THR A 475 27.04 -20.10 -13.16
N VAL A 476 26.74 -18.99 -13.85
CA VAL A 476 27.73 -18.06 -14.39
C VAL A 476 27.67 -16.73 -13.62
N PRO A 477 28.72 -16.32 -12.89
CA PRO A 477 28.73 -15.04 -12.18
C PRO A 477 28.81 -13.88 -13.19
N VAL A 478 27.86 -12.95 -13.13
CA VAL A 478 27.78 -11.76 -14.01
C VAL A 478 28.28 -10.53 -13.24
N GLY A 479 29.38 -10.70 -12.50
CA GLY A 479 29.96 -9.72 -11.59
C GLY A 479 29.91 -10.18 -10.13
N HIS A 480 30.12 -9.25 -9.19
CA HIS A 480 30.21 -9.53 -7.75
C HIS A 480 28.87 -9.65 -7.01
N LEU A 481 27.74 -9.32 -7.67
CA LEU A 481 26.43 -9.17 -7.02
C LEU A 481 25.33 -10.06 -7.61
N VAL A 482 25.54 -10.65 -8.79
CA VAL A 482 24.50 -11.38 -9.55
C VAL A 482 25.09 -12.60 -10.23
N VAL A 483 24.37 -13.73 -10.17
CA VAL A 483 24.68 -14.98 -10.87
C VAL A 483 23.55 -15.29 -11.86
N LEU A 484 23.91 -15.67 -13.08
CA LEU A 484 23.01 -16.20 -14.11
C LEU A 484 22.93 -17.72 -13.96
N ASN A 485 21.72 -18.25 -13.83
CA ASN A 485 21.50 -19.68 -13.66
C ASN A 485 20.89 -20.28 -14.93
N ILE A 486 21.57 -21.25 -15.52
CA ILE A 486 21.11 -21.96 -16.72
C ILE A 486 20.45 -23.27 -16.30
N SER A 487 19.15 -23.38 -16.54
CA SER A 487 18.27 -24.47 -16.08
C SER A 487 17.05 -24.58 -17.00
N ILE A 488 16.24 -25.65 -16.88
CA ILE A 488 14.97 -25.75 -17.62
C ILE A 488 13.99 -24.63 -17.18
N PRO A 489 13.82 -24.33 -15.88
CA PRO A 489 13.04 -23.18 -15.42
C PRO A 489 13.49 -21.83 -16.02
N CYS A 490 14.80 -21.62 -16.22
CA CYS A 490 15.34 -20.41 -16.85
C CYS A 490 14.85 -20.25 -18.31
N LEU A 491 14.82 -21.34 -19.10
CA LEU A 491 14.25 -21.32 -20.45
C LEU A 491 12.73 -21.03 -20.46
N LEU A 492 12.00 -21.58 -19.49
CA LEU A 492 10.57 -21.29 -19.31
C LEU A 492 10.34 -19.81 -18.95
N TYR A 493 11.16 -19.24 -18.06
CA TYR A 493 11.04 -17.83 -17.66
C TYR A 493 11.39 -16.86 -18.80
N VAL A 494 12.38 -17.19 -19.64
CA VAL A 494 12.66 -16.43 -20.88
C VAL A 494 11.49 -16.53 -21.88
N TYR A 495 10.81 -17.67 -21.98
CA TYR A 495 9.59 -17.81 -22.77
C TYR A 495 8.41 -17.01 -22.17
N LEU A 496 8.30 -16.93 -20.85
CA LEU A 496 7.31 -16.11 -20.15
C LEU A 496 7.53 -14.61 -20.45
N LEU A 497 8.76 -14.11 -20.37
CA LEU A 497 9.13 -12.74 -20.76
C LEU A 497 8.83 -12.44 -22.24
N TYR A 498 9.06 -13.41 -23.14
CA TYR A 498 8.65 -13.31 -24.54
C TYR A 498 7.11 -13.18 -24.68
N LEU A 499 6.33 -13.96 -23.93
CA LEU A 499 4.87 -13.85 -23.91
C LEU A 499 4.42 -12.49 -23.34
N PHE A 500 5.07 -11.95 -22.32
CA PHE A 500 4.78 -10.61 -21.79
C PHE A 500 5.01 -9.53 -22.85
N PHE A 501 6.14 -9.58 -23.56
CA PHE A 501 6.43 -8.67 -24.68
C PHE A 501 5.38 -8.80 -25.81
N ARG A 502 4.96 -10.02 -26.16
CA ARG A 502 3.90 -10.23 -27.14
C ARG A 502 2.55 -9.68 -26.69
N MET A 503 2.16 -9.88 -25.43
CA MET A 503 0.91 -9.33 -24.88
C MET A 503 0.93 -7.80 -24.83
N ALA A 504 2.07 -7.18 -24.51
CA ALA A 504 2.25 -5.73 -24.61
C ALA A 504 2.09 -5.25 -26.06
N GLN A 505 2.77 -5.90 -27.02
CA GLN A 505 2.81 -5.48 -28.44
C GLN A 505 1.42 -5.46 -29.12
N LEU A 506 0.44 -6.24 -28.63
CA LEU A 506 -0.93 -6.27 -29.16
C LEU A 506 -1.55 -4.86 -29.27
N ARG A 507 -2.26 -4.60 -30.36
CA ARG A 507 -2.91 -3.31 -30.67
C ARG A 507 -1.97 -2.10 -30.53
N ASN A 508 -0.76 -2.17 -31.11
CA ASN A 508 0.24 -1.08 -31.10
C ASN A 508 0.57 -0.61 -29.68
N PHE A 509 1.07 -1.51 -28.82
CA PHE A 509 1.39 -1.28 -27.42
C PHE A 509 0.22 -0.95 -26.47
N LYS A 510 -1.01 -0.74 -26.96
CA LYS A 510 -2.21 -0.59 -26.12
C LYS A 510 -2.48 -1.86 -25.27
N GLY A 511 -2.06 -3.03 -25.74
CA GLY A 511 -2.14 -4.30 -25.03
C GLY A 511 -1.46 -4.33 -23.67
N THR A 512 -0.52 -3.41 -23.42
CA THR A 512 0.11 -3.21 -22.11
C THR A 512 -0.93 -3.02 -20.99
N TYR A 513 -1.89 -2.11 -21.18
CA TYR A 513 -2.92 -1.82 -20.17
C TYR A 513 -4.13 -2.76 -20.27
N CYS A 514 -4.48 -3.22 -21.48
CA CYS A 514 -5.65 -4.08 -21.69
C CYS A 514 -5.42 -5.55 -21.30
N TYR A 515 -4.18 -6.04 -21.35
CA TYR A 515 -3.86 -7.47 -21.21
C TYR A 515 -2.69 -7.74 -20.26
N LEU A 516 -1.56 -7.03 -20.41
CA LEU A 516 -0.38 -7.31 -19.58
C LEU A 516 -0.59 -6.88 -18.11
N VAL A 517 -1.08 -5.67 -17.84
CA VAL A 517 -1.33 -5.19 -16.47
C VAL A 517 -2.35 -6.08 -15.72
N PRO A 518 -3.49 -6.51 -16.31
CA PRO A 518 -4.35 -7.53 -15.71
C PRO A 518 -3.65 -8.89 -15.51
N TYR A 519 -2.81 -9.33 -16.45
CA TYR A 519 -2.03 -10.56 -16.27
C TYR A 519 -1.05 -10.47 -15.10
N LEU A 520 -0.39 -9.32 -14.92
CA LEU A 520 0.56 -9.12 -13.82
C LEU A 520 -0.09 -9.31 -12.44
N VAL A 521 -1.39 -9.04 -12.27
CA VAL A 521 -2.11 -9.36 -11.02
C VAL A 521 -2.13 -10.87 -10.78
N CYS A 522 -2.42 -11.68 -11.81
CA CYS A 522 -2.38 -13.14 -11.73
C CYS A 522 -0.96 -13.66 -11.45
N PHE A 523 0.04 -13.10 -12.14
CA PHE A 523 1.46 -13.44 -11.99
C PHE A 523 1.97 -13.20 -10.56
N MET A 524 1.78 -12.00 -10.00
CA MET A 524 2.26 -11.70 -8.64
C MET A 524 1.60 -12.60 -7.58
N TRP A 525 0.33 -12.99 -7.76
CA TRP A 525 -0.33 -13.95 -6.88
C TRP A 525 0.22 -15.38 -7.03
N CYS A 526 0.52 -15.80 -8.26
CA CYS A 526 1.07 -17.13 -8.55
C CYS A 526 2.49 -17.30 -7.98
N GLU A 527 3.41 -16.39 -8.29
CA GLU A 527 4.78 -16.43 -7.75
C GLU A 527 4.77 -16.34 -6.22
N LEU A 528 3.93 -15.48 -5.63
CA LEU A 528 3.75 -15.42 -4.17
C LEU A 528 3.22 -16.75 -3.62
N SER A 529 2.32 -17.44 -4.33
CA SER A 529 1.83 -18.76 -3.90
C SER A 529 2.95 -19.80 -3.91
N VAL A 530 3.83 -19.84 -4.92
CA VAL A 530 4.99 -20.75 -4.99
C VAL A 530 5.96 -20.48 -3.84
N VAL A 531 6.29 -19.21 -3.61
CA VAL A 531 7.21 -18.76 -2.55
C VAL A 531 6.68 -19.09 -1.14
N ILE A 532 5.38 -18.93 -0.88
CA ILE A 532 4.79 -19.28 0.42
C ILE A 532 4.59 -20.81 0.54
N LEU A 533 4.33 -21.54 -0.55
CA LEU A 533 4.23 -22.99 -0.56
C LEU A 533 5.56 -23.67 -0.18
N LEU A 534 6.71 -23.13 -0.61
CA LEU A 534 8.05 -23.61 -0.22
C LEU A 534 8.29 -23.57 1.30
N GLU A 535 7.63 -22.65 2.01
CA GLU A 535 7.70 -22.49 3.47
C GLU A 535 6.53 -23.20 4.19
N SER A 536 5.67 -23.93 3.45
CA SER A 536 4.47 -24.58 3.98
C SER A 536 4.68 -26.08 4.25
N THR A 537 4.03 -26.60 5.28
CA THR A 537 3.99 -28.06 5.51
C THR A 537 2.76 -28.66 4.83
N GLY A 538 2.91 -29.83 4.18
CA GLY A 538 1.80 -30.49 3.48
C GLY A 538 0.60 -30.82 4.38
N LEU A 539 0.84 -31.20 5.63
CA LEU A 539 -0.21 -31.38 6.64
C LEU A 539 -0.89 -30.06 7.01
N GLY A 540 -0.14 -28.95 7.06
CA GLY A 540 -0.69 -27.61 7.19
C GLY A 540 -1.57 -27.23 6.01
N LEU A 541 -1.16 -27.53 4.77
CA LEU A 541 -1.91 -27.25 3.56
C LEU A 541 -3.24 -28.04 3.48
N VAL A 542 -3.23 -29.31 3.88
CA VAL A 542 -4.45 -30.13 4.01
C VAL A 542 -5.37 -29.56 5.10
N ARG A 543 -4.82 -29.19 6.27
CA ARG A 543 -5.58 -28.55 7.35
C ARG A 543 -6.19 -27.22 6.92
N ALA A 544 -5.46 -26.40 6.16
CA ALA A 544 -5.93 -25.13 5.60
C ALA A 544 -7.06 -25.34 4.59
N SER A 545 -6.87 -26.24 3.61
CA SER A 545 -7.86 -26.52 2.56
C SER A 545 -9.18 -27.05 3.12
N ILE A 546 -9.10 -28.00 4.07
CA ILE A 546 -10.28 -28.52 4.79
C ILE A 546 -10.86 -27.42 5.70
N GLY A 547 -10.01 -26.65 6.37
CA GLY A 547 -10.38 -25.53 7.24
C GLY A 547 -11.23 -24.49 6.53
N TYR A 548 -10.79 -23.97 5.38
CA TYR A 548 -11.56 -23.01 4.59
C TYR A 548 -12.85 -23.59 4.02
N PHE A 549 -12.82 -24.84 3.53
CA PHE A 549 -14.03 -25.50 3.03
C PHE A 549 -15.08 -25.65 4.13
N LEU A 550 -14.68 -26.09 5.33
CA LEU A 550 -15.58 -26.18 6.48
C LEU A 550 -15.99 -24.81 7.01
N PHE A 551 -15.11 -23.80 6.98
CA PHE A 551 -15.38 -22.44 7.46
C PHE A 551 -16.57 -21.79 6.74
N LEU A 552 -16.71 -22.01 5.42
CA LEU A 552 -17.87 -21.54 4.65
C LEU A 552 -19.22 -22.05 5.17
N PHE A 553 -19.26 -23.27 5.74
CA PHE A 553 -20.48 -23.85 6.34
C PHE A 553 -20.54 -23.63 7.87
N ALA A 554 -19.39 -23.50 8.52
CA ALA A 554 -19.28 -23.37 9.97
C ALA A 554 -19.47 -21.93 10.47
N LEU A 555 -19.15 -20.90 9.69
CA LEU A 555 -19.25 -19.49 10.13
C LEU A 555 -20.67 -19.14 10.64
N PRO A 556 -21.79 -19.46 9.93
CA PRO A 556 -23.13 -19.20 10.44
C PRO A 556 -23.43 -19.96 11.75
N ILE A 557 -23.00 -21.22 11.83
CA ILE A 557 -23.19 -22.09 13.00
C ILE A 557 -22.37 -21.59 14.20
N LEU A 558 -21.17 -21.07 13.95
CA LEU A 558 -20.24 -20.56 14.96
C LEU A 558 -20.67 -19.18 15.46
N VAL A 559 -21.24 -18.32 14.60
CA VAL A 559 -21.90 -17.07 15.03
C VAL A 559 -23.16 -17.37 15.84
N ALA A 560 -24.00 -18.33 15.43
CA ALA A 560 -25.15 -18.78 16.22
C ALA A 560 -24.71 -19.39 17.57
N GLY A 561 -23.64 -20.18 17.58
CA GLY A 561 -23.04 -20.76 18.79
C GLY A 561 -22.45 -19.71 19.73
N LEU A 562 -21.69 -18.74 19.22
CA LEU A 562 -21.12 -17.65 20.03
C LEU A 562 -22.18 -16.69 20.55
N THR A 563 -23.23 -16.39 19.79
CA THR A 563 -24.35 -15.58 20.28
C THR A 563 -25.16 -16.32 21.35
N LEU A 564 -25.40 -17.62 21.19
CA LEU A 564 -26.04 -18.46 22.22
C LEU A 564 -25.18 -18.58 23.48
N VAL A 565 -23.89 -18.89 23.36
CA VAL A 565 -22.95 -18.97 24.50
C VAL A 565 -22.75 -17.61 25.15
N GLY A 566 -22.71 -16.53 24.37
CA GLY A 566 -22.68 -15.15 24.86
C GLY A 566 -23.92 -14.78 25.67
N MET A 567 -25.11 -15.11 25.18
CA MET A 567 -26.37 -14.94 25.92
C MET A 567 -26.42 -15.79 27.19
N LEU A 568 -25.93 -17.03 27.15
CA LEU A 568 -25.86 -17.92 28.33
C LEU A 568 -24.83 -17.46 29.37
N GLN A 569 -23.67 -16.95 28.95
CA GLN A 569 -22.72 -16.32 29.86
C GLN A 569 -23.26 -15.01 30.43
N PHE A 570 -23.88 -14.17 29.60
CA PHE A 570 -24.49 -12.91 30.04
C PHE A 570 -25.62 -13.16 31.05
N ALA A 571 -26.48 -14.16 30.81
CA ALA A 571 -27.51 -14.57 31.76
C ALA A 571 -26.92 -15.12 33.08
N ARG A 572 -25.89 -15.97 33.02
CA ARG A 572 -25.18 -16.46 34.23
C ARG A 572 -24.50 -15.32 35.00
N TRP A 573 -23.87 -14.39 34.31
CA TRP A 573 -23.25 -13.20 34.88
C TRP A 573 -24.29 -12.28 35.54
N PHE A 574 -25.41 -12.03 34.85
CA PHE A 574 -26.53 -11.23 35.36
C PHE A 574 -27.17 -11.84 36.62
N VAL A 575 -27.39 -13.15 36.64
CA VAL A 575 -27.88 -13.88 37.83
C VAL A 575 -26.84 -13.91 38.96
N SER A 576 -25.55 -13.79 38.65
CA SER A 576 -24.45 -13.73 39.63
C SER A 576 -24.17 -12.32 40.19
N LEU A 577 -24.95 -11.30 39.82
CA LEU A 577 -24.74 -9.92 40.24
C LEU A 577 -25.67 -9.50 41.38
N GLU A 578 -25.08 -9.28 42.55
CA GLU A 578 -25.73 -8.54 43.64
C GLU A 578 -26.02 -7.09 43.20
N LEU A 579 -27.16 -6.55 43.62
CA LEU A 579 -27.70 -5.23 43.21
C LEU A 579 -26.69 -4.07 43.35
N THR A 580 -25.80 -4.14 44.34
CA THR A 580 -24.72 -3.17 44.59
C THR A 580 -23.75 -3.04 43.41
N LYS A 581 -23.42 -4.15 42.75
CA LYS A 581 -22.49 -4.18 41.61
C LYS A 581 -23.15 -3.58 40.36
N ILE A 582 -24.44 -3.85 40.15
CA ILE A 582 -25.24 -3.25 39.06
C ILE A 582 -25.25 -1.72 39.19
N ALA A 583 -25.48 -1.19 40.40
CA ALA A 583 -25.45 0.25 40.66
C ALA A 583 -24.08 0.88 40.37
N VAL A 584 -22.97 0.23 40.75
CA VAL A 584 -21.62 0.71 40.43
C VAL A 584 -21.34 0.67 38.92
N THR A 585 -21.72 -0.40 38.21
CA THR A 585 -21.58 -0.43 36.74
C THR A 585 -22.44 0.60 36.04
N MET A 586 -23.67 0.85 36.50
CA MET A 586 -24.52 1.92 35.98
C MET A 586 -23.91 3.30 36.23
N ALA A 587 -23.34 3.56 37.42
CA ALA A 587 -22.63 4.80 37.69
C ALA A 587 -21.43 5.00 36.76
N VAL A 588 -20.56 3.98 36.63
CA VAL A 588 -19.37 4.03 35.76
C VAL A 588 -19.75 4.17 34.29
N CYS A 589 -20.78 3.48 33.79
CA CYS A 589 -21.27 3.62 32.42
C CYS A 589 -22.03 4.95 32.18
N SER A 590 -22.60 5.55 33.24
CA SER A 590 -23.24 6.86 33.13
C SER A 590 -22.22 8.00 32.94
N VAL A 591 -20.99 7.87 33.46
CA VAL A 591 -19.96 8.92 33.31
C VAL A 591 -19.61 9.23 31.85
N PRO A 592 -19.30 8.26 30.96
CA PRO A 592 -19.14 8.52 29.52
C PRO A 592 -20.38 9.14 28.85
N LEU A 593 -21.59 8.76 29.26
CA LEU A 593 -22.84 9.28 28.71
C LEU A 593 -23.08 10.74 29.13
N LEU A 594 -22.83 11.07 30.40
CA LEU A 594 -22.89 12.42 30.94
C LEU A 594 -21.82 13.32 30.33
N VAL A 595 -20.58 12.83 30.15
CA VAL A 595 -19.52 13.56 29.43
C VAL A 595 -19.90 13.82 27.96
N ARG A 596 -20.47 12.82 27.28
CA ARG A 596 -20.97 12.98 25.89
C ARG A 596 -22.16 13.95 25.79
N TRP A 597 -23.02 14.00 26.81
CA TRP A 597 -24.14 14.94 26.88
C TRP A 597 -23.67 16.37 27.20
N TRP A 598 -22.70 16.52 28.11
CA TRP A 598 -22.20 17.81 28.59
C TRP A 598 -21.29 18.52 27.58
N THR A 599 -20.46 17.78 26.84
CA THR A 599 -19.56 18.36 25.82
C THR A 599 -20.29 18.93 24.61
N LYS A 600 -21.56 18.52 24.34
CA LYS A 600 -22.37 18.89 23.16
C LYS A 600 -21.67 18.72 21.79
N ALA A 601 -20.54 18.03 21.76
CA ALA A 601 -19.70 17.85 20.57
C ALA A 601 -20.28 16.77 19.66
N ASN A 602 -21.37 17.11 18.95
CA ASN A 602 -21.85 16.36 17.79
C ASN A 602 -20.87 16.53 16.61
N PHE A 603 -19.65 16.03 16.79
CA PHE A 603 -18.71 15.86 15.69
C PHE A 603 -19.37 14.93 14.68
N SER A 604 -19.52 15.37 13.42
CA SER A 604 -20.30 14.64 12.42
C SER A 604 -19.52 13.42 11.93
N VAL A 605 -19.55 12.34 12.72
CA VAL A 605 -18.96 11.04 12.36
C VAL A 605 -19.49 10.60 11.00
N VAL A 606 -20.80 10.75 10.75
CA VAL A 606 -21.41 10.44 9.44
C VAL A 606 -20.84 11.31 8.31
N GLY A 607 -20.68 12.62 8.53
CA GLY A 607 -20.10 13.51 7.51
C GLY A 607 -18.62 13.23 7.23
N MET A 608 -17.83 12.95 8.27
CA MET A 608 -16.41 12.66 8.13
C MET A 608 -16.15 11.25 7.58
N VAL A 609 -16.94 10.24 7.99
CA VAL A 609 -16.95 8.91 7.36
C VAL A 609 -17.36 9.03 5.89
N LYS A 610 -18.42 9.77 5.55
CA LYS A 610 -18.85 9.95 4.14
C LYS A 610 -17.84 10.72 3.27
N SER A 611 -16.93 11.47 3.89
CA SER A 611 -15.75 12.05 3.24
C SER A 611 -14.62 11.01 3.09
N LEU A 612 -14.35 10.22 4.13
CA LEU A 612 -13.31 9.19 4.14
C LEU A 612 -13.63 7.95 3.31
N THR A 613 -14.90 7.55 3.14
CA THR A 613 -15.32 6.49 2.20
C THR A 613 -15.16 6.90 0.74
N ARG A 614 -15.07 8.20 0.45
CA ARG A 614 -14.69 8.73 -0.86
C ARG A 614 -13.17 8.61 -1.11
N SER A 615 -12.38 8.41 -0.06
CA SER A 615 -11.01 7.92 -0.17
C SER A 615 -11.00 6.40 -0.09
N SER A 616 -10.15 5.77 -0.91
CA SER A 616 -9.96 4.32 -0.87
C SER A 616 -9.22 3.95 0.43
N VAL A 617 -9.78 3.08 1.28
CA VAL A 617 -9.15 2.66 2.56
C VAL A 617 -7.70 2.16 2.36
N VAL A 618 -7.45 1.50 1.22
CA VAL A 618 -6.13 1.11 0.72
C VAL A 618 -5.14 2.29 0.65
N LYS A 619 -5.56 3.49 0.23
CA LYS A 619 -4.70 4.69 0.24
C LYS A 619 -4.24 5.03 1.65
N LEU A 620 -5.12 4.93 2.64
CA LEU A 620 -4.77 5.18 4.04
C LEU A 620 -3.78 4.14 4.53
N ILE A 621 -4.02 2.85 4.26
CA ILE A 621 -3.11 1.76 4.63
C ILE A 621 -1.72 1.99 4.01
N LEU A 622 -1.64 2.29 2.71
CA LEU A 622 -0.36 2.52 2.01
C LEU A 622 0.36 3.79 2.48
N VAL A 623 -0.36 4.87 2.84
CA VAL A 623 0.24 6.07 3.45
C VAL A 623 0.76 5.79 4.86
N TRP A 624 0.04 5.02 5.68
CA TRP A 624 0.55 4.58 6.98
C TRP A 624 1.73 3.62 6.86
N LEU A 625 1.73 2.70 5.89
CA LEU A 625 2.85 1.78 5.63
C LEU A 625 4.12 2.52 5.19
N THR A 626 4.01 3.44 4.23
CA THR A 626 5.13 4.30 3.83
C THR A 626 5.65 5.14 4.99
N ALA A 627 4.78 5.75 5.80
CA ALA A 627 5.18 6.51 6.99
C ALA A 627 5.87 5.64 8.05
N ILE A 628 5.36 4.44 8.34
CA ILE A 628 5.96 3.49 9.27
C ILE A 628 7.34 3.05 8.76
N VAL A 629 7.46 2.62 7.51
CA VAL A 629 8.74 2.16 6.95
C VAL A 629 9.78 3.27 6.93
N LEU A 630 9.40 4.51 6.59
CA LEU A 630 10.30 5.67 6.63
C LEU A 630 10.73 6.04 8.06
N PHE A 631 9.81 5.99 9.04
CA PHE A 631 10.14 6.20 10.45
C PHE A 631 11.11 5.11 10.97
N CYS A 632 10.86 3.85 10.62
CA CYS A 632 11.70 2.73 11.03
C CYS A 632 13.08 2.79 10.37
N TRP A 633 13.16 3.17 9.08
CA TRP A 633 14.43 3.41 8.39
C TRP A 633 15.25 4.50 9.09
N PHE A 634 14.62 5.64 9.42
CA PHE A 634 15.30 6.73 10.14
C PHE A 634 15.73 6.31 11.56
N TYR A 635 14.88 5.58 12.29
CA TYR A 635 15.19 5.08 13.62
C TYR A 635 16.34 4.06 13.61
N VAL A 636 16.28 3.05 12.74
CA VAL A 636 17.34 2.05 12.58
C VAL A 636 18.66 2.74 12.20
N TYR A 637 18.66 3.61 11.18
CA TYR A 637 19.84 4.38 10.78
C TYR A 637 20.41 5.29 11.89
N ARG A 638 19.57 5.76 12.82
CA ARG A 638 20.00 6.50 14.03
C ARG A 638 20.49 5.60 15.17
N SER A 639 20.10 4.32 15.18
CA SER A 639 20.44 3.34 16.23
C SER A 639 21.63 2.45 15.87
N GLU A 640 21.97 2.31 14.59
CA GLU A 640 23.16 1.57 14.16
C GLU A 640 24.44 2.30 14.62
N GLY A 641 25.21 1.62 15.47
CA GLY A 641 26.53 2.07 15.89
C GLY A 641 27.61 1.94 14.81
N MET A 642 28.86 2.14 15.23
CA MET A 642 30.04 1.99 14.39
C MET A 642 30.17 0.58 13.80
N LYS A 643 30.81 0.47 12.63
CA LYS A 643 31.16 -0.85 12.06
C LYS A 643 32.14 -1.56 12.99
N VAL A 644 31.80 -2.79 13.38
CA VAL A 644 32.57 -3.56 14.35
C VAL A 644 33.62 -4.44 13.66
N TYR A 645 34.89 -4.35 14.07
CA TYR A 645 36.01 -5.07 13.45
C TYR A 645 36.65 -6.08 14.41
N ASN A 646 36.55 -7.37 14.12
CA ASN A 646 37.22 -8.43 14.89
C ASN A 646 38.75 -8.26 14.83
N SER A 647 39.39 -8.16 16.00
CA SER A 647 40.77 -7.71 16.12
C SER A 647 41.59 -8.56 17.09
N THR A 648 42.78 -8.98 16.66
CA THR A 648 43.74 -9.78 17.46
C THR A 648 44.58 -8.95 18.43
N LEU A 649 44.12 -7.75 18.80
CA LEU A 649 44.85 -6.82 19.66
C LEU A 649 44.85 -7.34 21.12
N THR A 650 46.03 -7.64 21.65
CA THR A 650 46.18 -8.11 23.04
C THR A 650 46.10 -6.95 24.04
N TRP A 651 45.69 -7.25 25.28
CA TRP A 651 45.69 -6.26 26.36
C TRP A 651 47.07 -5.64 26.62
N GLN A 652 48.16 -6.40 26.45
CA GLN A 652 49.52 -5.89 26.62
C GLN A 652 49.88 -4.84 25.56
N GLN A 653 49.47 -5.05 24.31
CA GLN A 653 49.64 -4.06 23.23
C GLN A 653 48.75 -2.83 23.46
N TYR A 654 47.48 -3.02 23.84
CA TYR A 654 46.59 -1.91 24.18
C TYR A 654 47.14 -1.07 25.35
N GLY A 655 47.57 -1.71 26.44
CA GLY A 655 48.14 -1.05 27.61
C GLY A 655 49.47 -0.33 27.35
N ALA A 656 50.23 -0.74 26.33
CA ALA A 656 51.43 -0.03 25.89
C ALA A 656 51.09 1.28 25.16
N LEU A 657 50.15 1.25 24.20
CA LEU A 657 49.78 2.43 23.39
C LEU A 657 48.82 3.39 24.10
N CYS A 658 47.92 2.86 24.95
CA CYS A 658 46.80 3.61 25.53
C CYS A 658 46.81 3.69 27.06
N GLY A 659 47.70 2.94 27.73
CA GLY A 659 47.74 2.84 29.20
C GLY A 659 48.68 3.84 29.90
N PRO A 660 48.94 3.63 31.21
CA PRO A 660 49.67 4.58 32.07
C PRO A 660 51.13 4.89 31.70
N ARG A 661 51.71 4.23 30.70
CA ARG A 661 53.02 4.59 30.12
C ARG A 661 52.88 5.70 29.10
N ALA A 662 51.93 5.56 28.16
CA ALA A 662 51.65 6.55 27.13
C ALA A 662 51.21 7.91 27.72
N TRP A 663 50.53 7.95 28.88
CA TRP A 663 50.18 9.22 29.56
C TRP A 663 51.34 9.90 30.30
N LYS A 664 52.48 9.22 30.44
CA LYS A 664 53.73 9.76 31.02
C LYS A 664 54.69 10.24 29.94
N GLU A 665 54.70 9.55 28.80
CA GLU A 665 55.47 9.91 27.60
C GLU A 665 54.76 10.99 26.76
N THR A 666 53.42 11.06 26.81
CA THR A 666 52.59 12.05 26.10
C THR A 666 51.45 12.55 26.98
N ASN A 667 50.88 13.73 26.67
CA ASN A 667 49.68 14.20 27.37
C ASN A 667 48.51 13.23 27.13
N MET A 668 47.86 12.80 28.22
CA MET A 668 46.64 11.97 28.23
C MET A 668 45.63 12.32 27.13
N ALA A 669 45.32 13.62 26.91
CA ALA A 669 44.37 14.03 25.87
C ALA A 669 44.84 13.66 24.44
N ARG A 670 46.14 13.72 24.18
CA ARG A 670 46.75 13.27 22.91
C ARG A 670 46.73 11.74 22.80
N THR A 671 46.95 11.03 23.92
CA THR A 671 46.78 9.57 23.96
C THR A 671 45.34 9.16 23.65
N GLN A 672 44.34 9.85 24.19
CA GLN A 672 42.92 9.58 23.93
C GLN A 672 42.56 9.78 22.44
N ILE A 673 43.05 10.86 21.81
CA ILE A 673 42.86 11.10 20.37
C ILE A 673 43.55 10.02 19.52
N LEU A 674 44.74 9.56 19.90
CA LEU A 674 45.40 8.47 19.19
C LEU A 674 44.65 7.13 19.35
N CYS A 675 44.12 6.87 20.54
CA CYS A 675 43.43 5.63 20.87
C CYS A 675 41.98 5.57 20.39
N SER A 676 41.35 6.70 20.01
CA SER A 676 40.03 6.67 19.35
C SER A 676 40.08 6.07 17.94
N HIS A 677 41.25 5.97 17.31
CA HIS A 677 41.43 5.19 16.08
C HIS A 677 41.23 3.66 16.28
N LEU A 678 41.12 3.18 17.52
CA LEU A 678 40.76 1.80 17.84
C LEU A 678 39.27 1.62 18.18
N GLU A 679 38.45 2.68 18.04
CA GLU A 679 37.02 2.62 18.34
C GLU A 679 36.27 1.69 17.35
N GLY A 680 35.36 0.86 17.86
CA GLY A 680 34.64 -0.17 17.09
C GLY A 680 35.42 -1.48 16.92
N HIS A 681 36.67 -1.60 17.39
CA HIS A 681 37.40 -2.87 17.34
C HIS A 681 36.87 -3.84 18.41
N ARG A 682 36.39 -5.03 17.99
CA ARG A 682 36.01 -6.13 18.90
C ARG A 682 37.26 -6.94 19.24
N VAL A 683 37.55 -7.06 20.53
CA VAL A 683 38.71 -7.77 21.08
C VAL A 683 38.26 -8.93 21.98
N THR A 684 39.19 -9.85 22.24
CA THR A 684 39.01 -11.01 23.14
C THR A 684 40.21 -11.09 24.07
N TRP A 685 39.97 -11.00 25.38
CA TRP A 685 41.02 -10.98 26.40
C TRP A 685 40.69 -12.00 27.51
N THR A 686 41.73 -12.45 28.20
CA THR A 686 41.62 -13.33 29.38
C THR A 686 41.99 -12.58 30.65
N GLY A 687 41.43 -12.99 31.79
CA GLY A 687 41.67 -12.34 33.08
C GLY A 687 41.17 -13.16 34.27
N ARG A 688 41.59 -12.77 35.47
CA ARG A 688 41.09 -13.32 36.75
C ARG A 688 39.98 -12.42 37.27
N PHE A 689 38.79 -12.96 37.45
CA PHE A 689 37.66 -12.25 38.04
C PHE A 689 37.99 -11.82 39.48
N LYS A 690 37.98 -10.51 39.79
CA LYS A 690 38.13 -10.00 41.16
C LYS A 690 36.78 -9.95 41.86
N TYR A 691 35.83 -9.18 41.34
CA TYR A 691 34.47 -9.07 41.87
C TYR A 691 33.49 -8.55 40.81
N VAL A 692 32.19 -8.65 41.11
CA VAL A 692 31.10 -7.98 40.39
C VAL A 692 30.30 -7.12 41.37
N ARG A 693 29.84 -5.95 40.92
CA ARG A 693 28.88 -5.09 41.63
C ARG A 693 27.73 -4.70 40.73
N VAL A 694 26.56 -4.41 41.30
CA VAL A 694 25.48 -3.73 40.57
C VAL A 694 25.78 -2.24 40.55
N THR A 695 25.64 -1.59 39.40
CA THR A 695 25.82 -0.13 39.25
C THR A 695 24.50 0.60 39.08
N GLU A 696 23.58 0.05 38.29
CA GLU A 696 22.26 0.62 38.02
C GLU A 696 21.20 -0.49 38.06
N ILE A 697 19.99 -0.15 38.50
CA ILE A 697 18.81 -1.03 38.48
C ILE A 697 17.69 -0.26 37.80
N ASP A 698 17.35 -0.63 36.58
CA ASP A 698 16.24 0.00 35.83
C ASP A 698 14.97 -0.83 36.04
N ASN A 699 13.95 -0.26 36.68
CA ASN A 699 12.61 -0.85 36.74
C ASN A 699 11.57 0.18 36.28
N SER A 700 11.21 0.11 35.00
CA SER A 700 10.25 1.02 34.36
C SER A 700 8.82 0.81 34.84
N ALA A 701 8.46 -0.42 35.22
CA ALA A 701 7.15 -0.74 35.77
C ALA A 701 6.97 -0.11 37.17
N GLU A 702 7.97 -0.26 38.05
CA GLU A 702 8.01 0.42 39.36
C GLU A 702 7.98 1.94 39.20
N SER A 703 8.75 2.49 38.25
CA SER A 703 8.79 3.92 37.97
C SER A 703 7.42 4.49 37.53
N ALA A 704 6.68 3.77 36.70
CA ALA A 704 5.33 4.17 36.27
C ALA A 704 4.29 4.02 37.39
N ILE A 705 4.35 2.93 38.15
CA ILE A 705 3.48 2.71 39.32
C ILE A 705 3.73 3.77 40.41
N ASN A 706 4.97 4.26 40.54
CA ASN A 706 5.32 5.35 41.44
C ASN A 706 4.77 6.73 41.02
N MET A 707 4.28 6.90 39.78
CA MET A 707 3.53 8.11 39.37
C MET A 707 2.04 8.04 39.70
N LEU A 708 1.51 6.88 40.09
CA LEU A 708 0.09 6.72 40.41
C LEU A 708 -0.20 7.09 41.88
N PRO A 709 -1.40 7.59 42.20
CA PRO A 709 -1.82 7.82 43.60
C PRO A 709 -1.69 6.53 44.43
N PHE A 710 -1.18 6.66 45.66
CA PHE A 710 -0.75 5.52 46.50
C PHE A 710 -1.68 4.30 46.48
N PHE A 711 -2.99 4.50 46.66
CA PHE A 711 -3.99 3.42 46.64
C PHE A 711 -4.01 2.62 45.32
N ILE A 712 -3.97 3.32 44.17
CA ILE A 712 -3.92 2.67 42.85
C ILE A 712 -2.54 2.05 42.64
N GLY A 713 -1.48 2.75 43.07
CA GLY A 713 -0.12 2.25 43.01
C GLY A 713 0.06 0.92 43.74
N ASP A 714 -0.38 0.81 45.00
CA ASP A 714 -0.24 -0.41 45.81
C ASP A 714 -1.09 -1.58 45.28
N TRP A 715 -2.29 -1.30 44.79
CA TRP A 715 -3.09 -2.30 44.09
C TRP A 715 -2.35 -2.83 42.84
N MET A 716 -1.76 -1.94 42.03
CA MET A 716 -0.94 -2.33 40.87
C MET A 716 0.33 -3.09 41.26
N ARG A 717 1.00 -2.73 42.37
CA ARG A 717 2.18 -3.46 42.91
C ARG A 717 1.83 -4.90 43.28
N CYS A 718 0.64 -5.16 43.81
CA CYS A 718 0.19 -6.51 44.13
C CYS A 718 -0.44 -7.28 42.96
N LEU A 719 -0.97 -6.58 41.94
CA LEU A 719 -1.56 -7.21 40.76
C LEU A 719 -0.51 -7.71 39.76
N TYR A 720 0.57 -6.95 39.55
CA TYR A 720 1.64 -7.27 38.59
C TYR A 720 2.96 -7.69 39.25
N GLY A 721 3.10 -7.49 40.55
CA GLY A 721 4.24 -7.93 41.34
C GLY A 721 3.96 -9.21 42.12
N GLU A 722 4.83 -9.46 43.10
CA GLU A 722 4.79 -10.63 43.97
C GLU A 722 4.74 -10.15 45.43
N ALA A 723 3.94 -10.82 46.28
CA ALA A 723 3.85 -10.51 47.69
C ALA A 723 5.10 -11.01 48.43
N TYR A 724 5.67 -10.21 49.35
CA TYR A 724 6.78 -10.70 50.18
C TYR A 724 6.33 -11.93 50.99
N PRO A 725 7.16 -12.98 51.15
CA PRO A 725 6.79 -14.21 51.86
C PRO A 725 6.44 -13.98 53.34
N ALA A 726 5.84 -14.97 53.99
CA ALA A 726 5.56 -14.94 55.42
C ALA A 726 6.67 -15.65 56.20
N CYS A 727 7.09 -15.07 57.33
CA CYS A 727 8.19 -15.60 58.14
C CYS A 727 7.66 -16.78 58.95
N SER A 728 7.89 -17.99 58.45
CA SER A 728 7.57 -19.23 59.17
C SER A 728 8.84 -19.83 59.77
N PRO A 729 8.82 -20.30 61.03
CA PRO A 729 9.98 -20.95 61.64
C PRO A 729 10.08 -22.41 61.16
N GLY A 730 10.80 -22.63 60.07
CA GLY A 730 11.00 -23.95 59.46
C GLY A 730 11.99 -23.92 58.29
N ASN A 731 12.21 -25.07 57.64
CA ASN A 731 13.18 -25.23 56.55
C ASN A 731 12.71 -24.55 55.24
N THR A 732 12.75 -23.23 55.17
CA THR A 732 12.62 -22.46 53.92
C THR A 732 13.97 -22.33 53.21
N SER A 733 13.98 -21.89 51.94
CA SER A 733 15.25 -21.52 51.30
C SER A 733 15.82 -20.23 51.91
N THR A 734 17.15 -20.07 51.85
CA THR A 734 17.83 -18.89 52.43
C THR A 734 17.34 -17.57 51.83
N ALA A 735 17.01 -17.58 50.52
CA ALA A 735 16.47 -16.41 49.83
C ALA A 735 15.05 -16.03 50.31
N GLU A 736 14.20 -16.99 50.65
CA GLU A 736 12.86 -16.71 51.20
C GLU A 736 12.94 -16.14 52.61
N GLU A 737 13.90 -16.59 53.42
CA GLU A 737 14.13 -16.04 54.76
C GLU A 737 14.64 -14.59 54.68
N GLU A 738 15.61 -14.31 53.81
CA GLU A 738 16.10 -12.95 53.54
C GLU A 738 14.99 -12.04 53.01
N LEU A 739 14.16 -12.50 52.06
CA LEU A 739 13.02 -11.75 51.54
C LEU A 739 11.97 -11.48 52.62
N CYS A 740 11.73 -12.39 53.56
CA CYS A 740 10.82 -12.09 54.67
C CYS A 740 11.43 -11.13 55.71
N ARG A 741 12.74 -11.22 56.00
CA ARG A 741 13.43 -10.22 56.84
C ARG A 741 13.33 -8.81 56.21
N LEU A 742 13.42 -8.71 54.87
CA LEU A 742 13.18 -7.46 54.13
C LEU A 742 11.73 -6.96 54.22
N LYS A 743 10.73 -7.85 54.30
CA LYS A 743 9.30 -7.48 54.47
C LYS A 743 9.06 -6.60 55.69
N LEU A 744 9.78 -6.85 56.80
CA LEU A 744 9.68 -6.07 58.04
C LEU A 744 10.21 -4.63 57.89
N LEU A 745 10.97 -4.35 56.84
CA LEU A 745 11.54 -3.04 56.51
C LEU A 745 10.85 -2.39 55.28
N ALA A 746 10.02 -3.15 54.54
CA ALA A 746 9.36 -2.71 53.33
C ALA A 746 8.11 -1.89 53.63
N LYS A 747 7.95 -0.74 52.95
CA LYS A 747 6.75 0.12 53.07
C LYS A 747 5.51 -0.43 52.36
N HIS A 748 5.66 -1.44 51.52
CA HIS A 748 4.60 -2.00 50.67
C HIS A 748 4.58 -3.53 50.80
N PRO A 749 3.39 -4.17 50.83
CA PRO A 749 3.26 -5.61 51.05
C PRO A 749 3.69 -6.47 49.85
N CYS A 750 3.79 -5.86 48.66
CA CYS A 750 4.15 -6.50 47.39
C CYS A 750 5.26 -5.72 46.68
N HIS A 751 6.08 -6.42 45.90
CA HIS A 751 7.20 -5.87 45.15
C HIS A 751 7.12 -6.23 43.66
N ILE A 752 7.58 -5.34 42.77
CA ILE A 752 7.61 -5.58 41.32
C ILE A 752 9.05 -5.82 40.79
N LYS A 753 9.95 -6.29 41.67
CA LYS A 753 11.38 -6.52 41.40
C LYS A 753 11.69 -7.59 40.36
N ARG A 754 10.69 -8.41 39.99
CA ARG A 754 10.76 -9.32 38.83
C ARG A 754 11.03 -8.60 37.50
N PHE A 755 10.71 -7.30 37.41
CA PHE A 755 10.96 -6.45 36.24
C PHE A 755 12.26 -5.64 36.33
N ASP A 756 13.08 -5.83 37.37
CA ASP A 756 14.39 -5.18 37.50
C ASP A 756 15.34 -5.63 36.38
N ARG A 757 15.85 -4.67 35.60
CA ARG A 757 16.99 -4.85 34.70
C ARG A 757 18.25 -4.33 35.39
N TYR A 758 19.15 -5.25 35.70
CA TYR A 758 20.41 -4.93 36.41
C TYR A 758 21.49 -4.57 35.39
N LYS A 759 22.23 -3.49 35.64
CA LYS A 759 23.53 -3.26 35.02
C LYS A 759 24.62 -3.62 36.03
N PHE A 760 25.56 -4.45 35.58
CA PHE A 760 26.69 -4.90 36.40
C PHE A 760 27.97 -4.18 35.98
N GLU A 761 28.88 -4.02 36.93
CA GLU A 761 30.27 -3.66 36.69
C GLU A 761 31.14 -4.77 37.26
N ILE A 762 32.06 -5.27 36.45
CA ILE A 762 32.93 -6.41 36.72
C ILE A 762 34.37 -5.91 36.70
N THR A 763 35.12 -6.21 37.76
CA THR A 763 36.54 -5.88 37.84
C THR A 763 37.36 -7.14 37.58
N VAL A 764 38.20 -7.10 36.54
CA VAL A 764 38.98 -8.24 36.07
C VAL A 764 40.47 -7.91 36.16
N GLY A 765 41.21 -8.67 36.98
CA GLY A 765 42.66 -8.58 37.07
C GLY A 765 43.34 -9.24 35.87
N VAL A 766 44.41 -8.63 35.39
CA VAL A 766 45.18 -9.12 34.23
C VAL A 766 45.93 -10.41 34.60
N PRO A 767 46.02 -11.43 33.72
CA PRO A 767 46.88 -12.58 33.95
C PRO A 767 48.35 -12.14 33.84
N TYR A 768 49.14 -12.37 34.88
CA TYR A 768 50.59 -12.21 34.79
C TYR A 768 51.17 -13.26 33.84
N SER A 769 51.75 -12.82 32.72
CA SER A 769 52.62 -13.65 31.89
C SER A 769 53.88 -13.98 32.70
N SER A 770 54.14 -15.25 32.95
CA SER A 770 55.22 -15.75 33.81
C SER A 770 56.61 -15.62 33.16
N ALA A 771 57.09 -14.39 33.01
CA ALA A 771 58.51 -14.10 32.80
C ALA A 771 59.25 -14.28 34.14
N ALA A 772 60.43 -14.90 34.10
CA ALA A 772 61.09 -15.42 35.29
C ALA A 772 61.69 -14.34 36.21
N ASN A 773 61.80 -14.69 37.49
CA ASN A 773 62.68 -14.10 38.52
C ASN A 773 62.69 -12.56 38.64
N SER A 774 61.73 -12.03 39.41
CA SER A 774 62.02 -10.88 40.28
C SER A 774 61.30 -10.98 41.62
N SER A 775 62.06 -11.00 42.71
CA SER A 775 61.54 -11.03 44.08
C SER A 775 61.14 -9.63 44.54
N ARG A 776 60.00 -9.13 44.05
CA ARG A 776 59.34 -7.91 44.57
C ARG A 776 57.88 -8.16 44.90
N SER A 777 57.63 -8.44 46.17
CA SER A 777 56.31 -8.43 46.79
C SER A 777 55.63 -7.05 46.70
N ARG A 778 54.29 -7.06 46.60
CA ARG A 778 53.39 -5.90 46.75
C ARG A 778 53.30 -4.93 45.56
N GLU A 779 53.12 -5.47 44.35
CA GLU A 779 52.56 -4.75 43.19
C GLU A 779 51.22 -5.33 42.68
N GLU A 780 50.62 -6.28 43.42
CA GLU A 780 49.42 -7.04 43.03
C GLU A 780 48.09 -6.25 43.11
N ASP A 781 48.06 -5.17 43.89
CA ASP A 781 46.86 -4.34 44.13
C ASP A 781 46.97 -2.91 43.55
N ASP A 782 47.78 -2.71 42.50
CA ASP A 782 47.66 -1.48 41.70
C ASP A 782 46.38 -1.55 40.84
N VAL A 783 45.27 -1.11 41.45
CA VAL A 783 43.93 -1.09 40.85
C VAL A 783 43.91 -0.39 39.48
N THR A 784 44.83 0.54 39.21
CA THR A 784 44.92 1.22 37.90
C THR A 784 45.31 0.31 36.73
N LYS A 785 45.66 -0.94 37.00
CA LYS A 785 45.92 -2.00 36.01
C LYS A 785 44.71 -2.92 35.76
N ASP A 786 43.66 -2.85 36.57
CA ASP A 786 42.48 -3.71 36.44
C ASP A 786 41.57 -3.27 35.27
N ILE A 787 40.93 -4.25 34.62
CA ILE A 787 40.00 -4.03 33.51
C ILE A 787 38.59 -3.93 34.09
N VAL A 788 37.89 -2.84 33.76
CA VAL A 788 36.51 -2.60 34.21
C VAL A 788 35.54 -2.86 33.05
N LEU A 789 34.59 -3.77 33.25
CA LEU A 789 33.62 -4.19 32.23
C LEU A 789 32.20 -3.91 32.71
N ARG A 790 31.41 -3.19 31.92
CA ARG A 790 29.96 -3.00 32.14
C ARG A 790 29.19 -4.10 31.42
N ALA A 791 28.29 -4.79 32.11
CA ALA A 791 27.51 -5.90 31.57
C ALA A 791 26.00 -5.70 31.76
N SER A 792 25.22 -6.16 30.78
CA SER A 792 23.76 -6.12 30.80
C SER A 792 23.16 -7.22 31.70
N SER A 793 21.86 -7.12 31.96
CA SER A 793 21.14 -8.05 32.83
C SER A 793 21.10 -9.49 32.30
N GLU A 794 21.38 -9.71 31.02
CA GLU A 794 21.50 -11.03 30.38
C GLU A 794 22.57 -11.90 31.08
N PHE A 795 23.66 -11.28 31.54
CA PHE A 795 24.77 -11.98 32.17
C PHE A 795 24.54 -12.31 33.66
N LYS A 796 23.40 -11.91 34.25
CA LYS A 796 23.08 -12.08 35.69
C LYS A 796 23.31 -13.50 36.20
N SER A 797 22.86 -14.51 35.44
CA SER A 797 22.98 -15.93 35.80
C SER A 797 24.42 -16.44 35.83
N VAL A 798 25.29 -15.90 35.00
CA VAL A 798 26.73 -16.25 34.99
C VAL A 798 27.45 -15.49 36.09
N LEU A 799 27.29 -14.17 36.15
CA LEU A 799 28.07 -13.29 37.02
C LEU A 799 27.85 -13.56 38.51
N LEU A 800 26.62 -13.91 38.92
CA LEU A 800 26.31 -14.28 40.31
C LEU A 800 26.90 -15.64 40.72
N ASN A 801 27.34 -16.47 39.76
CA ASN A 801 27.95 -17.77 40.01
C ASN A 801 29.49 -17.76 39.85
N LEU A 802 30.10 -16.65 39.43
CA LEU A 802 31.56 -16.52 39.34
C LEU A 802 32.18 -16.34 40.73
N ARG A 803 33.23 -17.12 41.02
CA ARG A 803 34.02 -16.98 42.27
C ARG A 803 35.25 -16.11 42.04
N GLN A 804 35.66 -15.35 43.05
CA GLN A 804 36.90 -14.58 43.03
C GLN A 804 38.10 -15.48 42.66
N GLY A 805 38.97 -14.99 41.78
CA GLY A 805 40.12 -15.72 41.25
C GLY A 805 39.83 -16.60 40.02
N SER A 806 38.57 -16.80 39.63
CA SER A 806 38.20 -17.60 38.44
C SER A 806 38.83 -17.03 37.17
N LEU A 807 39.43 -17.90 36.33
CA LEU A 807 39.97 -17.51 35.03
C LEU A 807 38.82 -17.42 34.01
N ILE A 808 38.61 -16.24 33.45
CA ILE A 808 37.59 -15.94 32.45
C ILE A 808 38.23 -15.47 31.14
N GLU A 809 37.61 -15.84 30.04
CA GLU A 809 37.76 -15.22 28.73
C GLU A 809 36.55 -14.31 28.50
N PHE A 810 36.77 -13.10 28.00
CA PHE A 810 35.71 -12.16 27.68
C PHE A 810 35.95 -11.46 26.35
N SER A 811 34.86 -11.11 25.67
CA SER A 811 34.89 -10.26 24.48
C SER A 811 34.22 -8.93 24.77
N THR A 812 34.83 -7.86 24.28
CA THR A 812 34.37 -6.49 24.40
C THR A 812 34.61 -5.75 23.10
N ILE A 813 33.86 -4.67 22.85
CA ILE A 813 34.23 -3.68 21.84
C ILE A 813 34.97 -2.53 22.55
N LEU A 814 35.96 -1.95 21.89
CA LEU A 814 36.61 -0.72 22.29
C LEU A 814 35.72 0.46 21.89
N GLU A 815 35.03 1.08 22.84
CA GLU A 815 34.11 2.22 22.63
C GLU A 815 34.30 3.27 23.75
N GLY A 816 34.05 4.54 23.43
CA GLY A 816 34.04 5.64 24.39
C GLY A 816 35.43 6.20 24.73
N ARG A 817 35.68 6.47 26.01
CA ARG A 817 36.89 7.18 26.48
C ARG A 817 38.13 6.27 26.55
N LEU A 818 38.50 5.69 25.40
CA LEU A 818 39.71 4.90 25.21
C LEU A 818 40.95 5.71 25.62
N GLY A 819 41.91 5.06 26.28
CA GLY A 819 43.09 5.74 26.83
C GLY A 819 42.80 6.70 28.00
N SER A 820 41.66 6.57 28.68
CA SER A 820 41.42 7.24 29.97
C SER A 820 42.01 6.46 31.15
N LYS A 821 42.07 7.09 32.34
CA LYS A 821 42.60 6.45 33.58
C LYS A 821 41.82 5.19 33.99
N TRP A 822 40.54 5.13 33.63
CA TRP A 822 39.62 4.07 34.00
C TRP A 822 38.71 3.75 32.79
N PRO A 823 39.21 3.01 31.79
CA PRO A 823 38.41 2.65 30.63
C PRO A 823 37.38 1.59 31.03
N VAL A 824 36.10 1.93 30.90
CA VAL A 824 34.97 1.02 31.14
C VAL A 824 34.47 0.53 29.77
N PHE A 825 34.62 -0.76 29.50
CA PHE A 825 34.23 -1.36 28.21
C PHE A 825 32.91 -2.16 28.33
N GLU A 826 32.12 -2.31 27.26
CA GLU A 826 30.88 -3.12 27.30
C GLU A 826 31.16 -4.61 27.03
N LEU A 827 30.83 -5.46 28.02
CA LEU A 827 30.89 -6.91 27.90
C LEU A 827 29.92 -7.41 26.82
N LYS A 828 30.45 -7.98 25.74
CA LYS A 828 29.68 -8.62 24.66
C LYS A 828 29.63 -10.14 24.79
N ALA A 829 30.65 -10.77 25.37
CA ALA A 829 30.62 -12.19 25.67
C ALA A 829 31.50 -12.55 26.87
N ILE A 830 31.14 -13.64 27.57
CA ILE A 830 31.95 -14.23 28.64
C ILE A 830 31.94 -15.76 28.58
N SER A 831 33.09 -16.34 28.89
CA SER A 831 33.33 -17.78 29.07
C SER A 831 34.22 -17.97 30.29
N CYS A 832 33.95 -18.98 31.12
CA CYS A 832 34.83 -19.31 32.24
C CYS A 832 35.67 -20.55 31.91
N LEU A 833 36.99 -20.40 31.99
CA LEU A 833 37.96 -21.43 31.63
C LEU A 833 38.28 -22.38 32.79
N ASN A 834 37.95 -22.00 34.03
CA ASN A 834 38.26 -22.77 35.23
C ASN A 834 37.20 -22.58 36.35
N CYS A 835 35.92 -22.70 36.01
CA CYS A 835 34.82 -22.60 36.97
C CYS A 835 34.29 -23.99 37.36
N MET A 836 34.29 -24.30 38.66
CA MET A 836 33.68 -25.50 39.22
C MET A 836 32.15 -25.32 39.36
N ALA A 837 31.44 -25.38 38.23
CA ALA A 837 29.98 -25.41 38.13
C ALA A 837 29.52 -26.67 37.37
N GLN A 838 28.31 -27.17 37.68
CA GLN A 838 27.93 -28.56 37.38
C GLN A 838 27.71 -28.85 35.88
N LEU A 839 28.36 -29.92 35.40
CA LEU A 839 27.97 -30.83 34.30
C LEU A 839 27.24 -30.23 33.09
N SER A 840 27.68 -29.07 32.61
CA SER A 840 27.43 -28.64 31.23
C SER A 840 28.67 -27.97 30.67
N PRO A 841 29.02 -28.18 29.37
CA PRO A 841 30.17 -27.52 28.77
C PRO A 841 29.97 -26.01 28.83
N ALA A 842 31.05 -25.27 29.08
CA ALA A 842 31.03 -23.83 29.30
C ALA A 842 30.42 -23.09 28.10
N LYS A 843 29.11 -22.85 28.13
CA LYS A 843 28.40 -22.10 27.10
C LYS A 843 28.96 -20.67 27.12
N ARG A 844 29.63 -20.29 26.03
CA ARG A 844 30.00 -18.91 25.76
C ARG A 844 28.72 -18.08 25.73
N HIS A 845 28.45 -17.33 26.79
CA HIS A 845 27.29 -16.44 26.83
C HIS A 845 27.65 -15.20 26.01
N VAL A 846 26.85 -14.92 24.98
CA VAL A 846 27.04 -13.81 24.04
C VAL A 846 25.80 -12.94 24.09
N LYS A 847 26.00 -11.63 24.23
CA LYS A 847 24.96 -10.62 24.05
C LYS A 847 24.47 -10.71 22.62
N ILE A 848 23.18 -10.95 22.40
CA ILE A 848 22.63 -11.13 21.05
C ILE A 848 22.59 -9.75 20.36
N GLU A 849 23.50 -9.52 19.42
CA GLU A 849 23.54 -8.31 18.60
C GLU A 849 22.93 -8.64 17.23
N HIS A 850 21.75 -8.07 16.94
CA HIS A 850 21.06 -8.25 15.66
C HIS A 850 21.76 -7.43 14.56
N ASP A 851 22.44 -8.10 13.62
CA ASP A 851 23.09 -7.48 12.45
C ASP A 851 22.05 -7.02 11.40
N TRP A 852 21.40 -5.88 11.67
CA TRP A 852 20.34 -5.31 10.83
C TRP A 852 20.71 -5.17 9.35
N ARG A 853 21.97 -4.84 9.05
CA ARG A 853 22.48 -4.79 7.67
C ARG A 853 22.45 -6.15 6.97
N SER A 854 22.74 -7.24 7.68
CA SER A 854 22.66 -8.59 7.11
C SER A 854 21.21 -8.97 6.83
N THR A 855 20.29 -8.68 7.77
CA THR A 855 18.86 -8.97 7.62
C THR A 855 18.23 -8.16 6.47
N VAL A 856 18.54 -6.86 6.37
CA VAL A 856 18.07 -6.00 5.28
C VAL A 856 18.70 -6.38 3.94
N HIS A 857 19.98 -6.75 3.90
CA HIS A 857 20.62 -7.25 2.67
C HIS A 857 19.99 -8.57 2.21
N GLY A 858 19.67 -9.48 3.14
CA GLY A 858 18.90 -10.69 2.86
C GLY A 858 17.50 -10.41 2.31
N ALA A 859 16.80 -9.38 2.82
CA ALA A 859 15.51 -8.96 2.29
C ALA A 859 15.61 -8.32 0.89
N VAL A 860 16.65 -7.53 0.61
CA VAL A 860 16.94 -6.98 -0.73
C VAL A 860 17.29 -8.09 -1.71
N LYS A 861 18.08 -9.08 -1.29
CA LYS A 861 18.38 -10.29 -2.07
C LYS A 861 17.10 -11.07 -2.40
N PHE A 862 16.30 -11.39 -1.38
CA PHE A 862 15.00 -12.05 -1.56
C PHE A 862 14.08 -11.29 -2.51
N ALA A 863 14.03 -9.95 -2.40
CA ALA A 863 13.23 -9.12 -3.30
C ALA A 863 13.75 -9.11 -4.74
N PHE A 864 15.06 -9.18 -4.97
CA PHE A 864 15.63 -9.36 -6.31
C PHE A 864 15.32 -10.76 -6.86
N ASP A 865 15.56 -11.79 -6.06
CA ASP A 865 15.31 -13.18 -6.43
C ASP A 865 13.82 -13.41 -6.77
N PHE A 866 12.88 -12.80 -6.03
CA PHE A 866 11.44 -12.88 -6.33
C PHE A 866 11.06 -12.47 -7.77
N PHE A 867 11.71 -11.45 -8.34
CA PHE A 867 11.39 -10.96 -9.68
C PHE A 867 12.22 -11.62 -10.80
N PHE A 868 13.44 -12.07 -10.49
CA PHE A 868 14.41 -12.50 -11.51
C PHE A 868 14.84 -13.96 -11.44
N PHE A 869 14.62 -14.67 -10.32
CA PHE A 869 14.78 -16.12 -10.27
C PHE A 869 13.72 -16.77 -11.18
N PRO A 870 14.01 -17.86 -11.89
CA PRO A 870 15.26 -18.65 -11.94
C PRO A 870 16.31 -18.16 -12.95
N PHE A 871 16.09 -17.02 -13.62
CA PHE A 871 17.00 -16.49 -14.65
C PHE A 871 18.27 -15.87 -14.04
N LEU A 872 18.11 -14.97 -13.07
CA LEU A 872 19.19 -14.38 -12.27
C LEU A 872 18.93 -14.61 -10.77
N SER A 873 19.99 -14.69 -9.97
CA SER A 873 19.92 -14.64 -8.51
C SER A 873 20.97 -13.69 -7.95
N ALA A 874 20.65 -12.97 -6.88
CA ALA A 874 21.61 -12.14 -6.16
C ALA A 874 22.56 -13.02 -5.32
N VAL A 875 23.79 -12.51 -5.11
CA VAL A 875 24.84 -13.16 -4.29
C VAL A 875 24.56 -12.98 -2.81
#